data_AF-A0AAJ2AGG0-F1
#
_entry.id   AF-A0AAJ2AGG0-F1
#
_cell.length_a   1.000
_cell.length_b   1.000
_cell.length_c   1.000
_cell.angle_alpha   90.00
_cell.angle_beta   90.00
_cell.angle_gamma   90.00
#
_symmetry.space_group_name_H-M   'P 1'
#
loop_
_entity.id
_entity.type
_entity.pdbx_description
1 polymer ?
#
loop_
_entity_poly.entity_id
_entity_poly.type
_entity_poly.pdbx_seq_one_letter_code
_entity_poly.pdbx_strand_id
1 'polypeptide(L)'
;TQPKLTQATVDSVKNHSQEIFVQCLYMLPVVGNAMSLSDVGMDIYRIVSQPGESKSFTAWGILAIDAIGVIPAAGNASRPARAVVREVLLAFAKGAGAAVLVDLFWATAGGDAIAFMEQLDEKLKGWLSEIDGGIADVSRTVRSFVKDPVSAGKQMGLIKENTGFLSWLPTGEEVTLHGIDELLKLSGQRDTILKWLDAFDANRSAMLKQAFGDAATAGTLIFMAAQVVAEIKRRKARGIPSHTAHAAPGTMEKPHIKPGEHRETTQKGAKPSDLPAKDGCGCPATASKRPVNYAMGDENLEQTDFALDGVTPIVWTRRYRSSLCAYDASPLGARWTSPYHLSIDEHDSGALTFFDPDARAVPLPAVPLGDSIEVPSEQLTISRVDARTLQLAYPDGSREVYEQSRTVKTSRYRLVARTGRDGLGLTLSYNDKDELTGITDGAENTIRIENVNGRVAAIYRIGLHGSRDEAIAQYTYSPEGDLIEHRDVLHHARTYVYQHHLLTRYTDFNGNPANLEWDALGRSAATSAQSRCVRTWIAKDTILDREMNVHALAPKEDTRFEYHREHWYTKVTDSEGNATIHRYDQHNRIILVEHPDGTSDAFNWNENNQLVSTKNALGQVQRFEYDEQGRVSAVTDALSQTTR
;
A
#
# COMPACT_ATOMS: atom_id res chain seq x y z
N THR A 1 -16.00 -45.35 17.51
CA THR A 1 -17.46 -45.26 17.64
C THR A 1 -17.96 -44.38 16.50
N GLN A 2 -18.84 -44.88 15.64
CA GLN A 2 -19.31 -44.13 14.46
C GLN A 2 -19.96 -42.80 14.88
N PRO A 3 -19.60 -41.64 14.29
CA PRO A 3 -20.24 -40.37 14.61
C PRO A 3 -21.70 -40.39 14.14
N LYS A 4 -22.63 -40.03 15.03
CA LYS A 4 -24.03 -39.80 14.66
C LYS A 4 -24.15 -38.45 13.96
N LEU A 5 -24.63 -38.47 12.72
CA LEU A 5 -25.09 -37.28 12.00
C LEU A 5 -26.30 -36.67 12.71
N THR A 6 -26.14 -35.47 13.26
CA THR A 6 -27.26 -34.60 13.64
C THR A 6 -27.76 -33.87 12.40
N GLN A 7 -29.03 -34.05 12.06
CA GLN A 7 -29.72 -33.29 11.02
C GLN A 7 -29.85 -31.82 11.46
N ALA A 8 -29.24 -30.91 10.70
CA ALA A 8 -29.46 -29.48 10.85
C ALA A 8 -30.87 -29.09 10.39
N THR A 9 -31.47 -28.10 11.07
CA THR A 9 -32.81 -27.57 10.77
C THR A 9 -32.88 -26.90 9.40
N VAL A 10 -34.03 -27.06 8.74
CA VAL A 10 -34.33 -26.80 7.31
C VAL A 10 -33.98 -25.39 6.80
N ASP A 11 -33.81 -24.38 7.66
CA ASP A 11 -33.38 -23.05 7.23
C ASP A 11 -31.92 -23.00 6.74
N SER A 12 -31.05 -23.94 7.15
CA SER A 12 -29.67 -24.04 6.66
C SER A 12 -29.56 -24.66 5.26
N VAL A 13 -30.66 -25.19 4.71
CA VAL A 13 -30.68 -25.97 3.46
C VAL A 13 -30.70 -25.07 2.21
N LYS A 14 -31.13 -23.80 2.33
CA LYS A 14 -31.22 -22.87 1.18
C LYS A 14 -29.88 -22.33 0.66
N ASN A 15 -28.76 -22.49 1.39
CA ASN A 15 -27.45 -21.93 0.99
C ASN A 15 -26.44 -22.95 0.42
N HIS A 16 -26.71 -24.26 0.47
CA HIS A 16 -25.72 -25.26 0.04
C HIS A 16 -25.37 -25.17 -1.47
N SER A 17 -26.32 -24.74 -2.32
CA SER A 17 -26.06 -24.62 -3.77
C SER A 17 -25.02 -23.53 -4.03
N GLN A 18 -24.98 -22.52 -3.16
CA GLN A 18 -24.12 -21.35 -3.27
C GLN A 18 -22.69 -21.72 -2.89
N GLU A 19 -22.53 -22.39 -1.75
CA GLU A 19 -21.23 -22.88 -1.28
C GLU A 19 -20.62 -23.84 -2.31
N ILE A 20 -21.41 -24.76 -2.85
CA ILE A 20 -20.96 -25.70 -3.88
C ILE A 20 -20.60 -24.95 -5.18
N PHE A 21 -21.40 -23.97 -5.61
CA PHE A 21 -21.13 -23.20 -6.82
C PHE A 21 -19.85 -22.34 -6.70
N VAL A 22 -19.66 -21.68 -5.57
CA VAL A 22 -18.46 -20.90 -5.27
C VAL A 22 -17.22 -21.80 -5.20
N GLN A 23 -17.32 -22.98 -4.58
CA GLN A 23 -16.25 -23.96 -4.57
C GLN A 23 -15.89 -24.48 -5.97
N CYS A 24 -16.88 -24.65 -6.86
CA CYS A 24 -16.63 -25.01 -8.27
C CYS A 24 -15.81 -23.93 -9.00
N LEU A 25 -16.12 -22.64 -8.78
CA LEU A 25 -15.38 -21.52 -9.40
C LEU A 25 -13.91 -21.49 -8.97
N TYR A 26 -13.67 -21.80 -7.70
CA TYR A 26 -12.35 -21.86 -7.08
C TYR A 26 -11.46 -22.97 -7.67
N MET A 27 -12.02 -24.08 -8.14
CA MET A 27 -11.25 -25.22 -8.69
C MET A 27 -10.90 -25.14 -10.18
N LEU A 28 -11.18 -24.01 -10.86
CA LEU A 28 -10.93 -23.86 -12.29
C LEU A 28 -9.43 -23.61 -12.59
N PRO A 29 -8.76 -24.39 -13.48
CA PRO A 29 -7.30 -24.31 -13.69
C PRO A 29 -6.76 -23.08 -14.47
N VAL A 30 -7.53 -22.00 -14.62
CA VAL A 30 -7.11 -20.87 -15.46
C VAL A 30 -6.43 -19.78 -14.63
N VAL A 31 -5.13 -19.65 -14.88
CA VAL A 31 -4.14 -18.75 -14.30
C VAL A 31 -4.56 -17.27 -14.39
N GLY A 32 -4.64 -16.58 -13.24
CA GLY A 32 -4.48 -15.13 -13.19
C GLY A 32 -5.32 -14.37 -12.16
N ASN A 33 -6.63 -14.64 -12.04
CA ASN A 33 -7.55 -13.76 -11.31
C ASN A 33 -8.67 -14.54 -10.58
N ALA A 34 -8.29 -15.42 -9.65
CA ALA A 34 -9.25 -16.15 -8.79
C ALA A 34 -10.16 -15.19 -7.98
N MET A 35 -9.62 -14.03 -7.56
CA MET A 35 -10.39 -13.00 -6.85
C MET A 35 -11.42 -12.30 -7.76
N SER A 36 -11.08 -11.96 -9.00
CA SER A 36 -12.05 -11.40 -9.95
C SER A 36 -13.10 -12.43 -10.39
N LEU A 37 -12.73 -13.71 -10.49
CA LEU A 37 -13.68 -14.79 -10.76
C LEU A 37 -14.65 -15.01 -9.58
N SER A 38 -14.16 -14.87 -8.35
CA SER A 38 -14.97 -14.90 -7.13
C SER A 38 -15.94 -13.72 -7.07
N ASP A 39 -15.45 -12.49 -7.31
CA ASP A 39 -16.25 -11.27 -7.31
C ASP A 39 -17.36 -11.33 -8.37
N VAL A 40 -17.00 -11.74 -9.60
CA VAL A 40 -17.95 -11.99 -10.69
C VAL A 40 -18.99 -13.05 -10.28
N GLY A 41 -18.57 -14.15 -9.66
CA GLY A 41 -19.48 -15.19 -9.18
C GLY A 41 -20.46 -14.69 -8.10
N MET A 42 -19.97 -13.88 -7.15
CA MET A 42 -20.77 -13.34 -6.06
C MET A 42 -21.78 -12.30 -6.55
N ASP A 43 -21.41 -11.45 -7.51
CA ASP A 43 -22.31 -10.45 -8.06
C ASP A 43 -23.35 -11.06 -8.99
N ILE A 44 -22.99 -12.05 -9.80
CA ILE A 44 -23.95 -12.86 -10.57
C ILE A 44 -25.02 -13.44 -9.63
N TYR A 45 -24.60 -13.96 -8.47
CA TYR A 45 -25.53 -14.46 -7.46
C TYR A 45 -26.40 -13.36 -6.84
N ARG A 46 -25.83 -12.24 -6.40
CA ARG A 46 -26.56 -11.09 -5.82
C ARG A 46 -27.61 -10.54 -6.79
N ILE A 47 -27.27 -10.46 -8.07
CA ILE A 47 -28.16 -10.04 -9.14
C ILE A 47 -29.37 -10.98 -9.27
N VAL A 48 -29.14 -12.29 -9.25
CA VAL A 48 -30.18 -13.29 -9.52
C VAL A 48 -31.04 -13.59 -8.28
N SER A 49 -30.50 -13.38 -7.08
CA SER A 49 -31.19 -13.57 -5.80
C SER A 49 -32.13 -12.42 -5.41
N GLN A 50 -32.10 -11.28 -6.12
CA GLN A 50 -33.05 -10.17 -5.93
C GLN A 50 -34.45 -10.53 -6.49
N PRO A 51 -35.52 -10.49 -5.69
CA PRO A 51 -36.88 -10.72 -6.18
C PRO A 51 -37.43 -9.52 -6.97
N GLY A 52 -37.93 -9.78 -8.19
CA GLY A 52 -38.55 -8.77 -9.08
C GLY A 52 -37.94 -8.73 -10.49
N GLU A 53 -38.69 -8.25 -11.49
CA GLU A 53 -38.25 -8.22 -12.90
C GLU A 53 -37.21 -7.11 -13.20
N SER A 54 -37.17 -6.01 -12.41
CA SER A 54 -36.17 -4.95 -12.59
C SER A 54 -34.97 -5.17 -11.64
N LYS A 55 -33.98 -5.93 -12.09
CA LYS A 55 -32.71 -6.06 -11.36
C LYS A 55 -31.98 -4.72 -11.37
N SER A 56 -31.46 -4.29 -10.22
CA SER A 56 -30.87 -2.95 -10.08
C SER A 56 -29.73 -2.71 -11.07
N PHE A 57 -29.75 -1.54 -11.72
CA PHE A 57 -28.66 -1.05 -12.57
C PHE A 57 -27.29 -1.19 -11.88
N THR A 58 -27.24 -0.85 -10.59
CA THR A 58 -26.05 -0.91 -9.75
C THR A 58 -25.46 -2.32 -9.70
N ALA A 59 -26.28 -3.35 -9.53
CA ALA A 59 -25.78 -4.73 -9.43
C ALA A 59 -25.14 -5.20 -10.75
N TRP A 60 -25.78 -4.94 -11.89
CA TRP A 60 -25.21 -5.27 -13.20
C TRP A 60 -24.01 -4.39 -13.58
N GLY A 61 -23.98 -3.14 -13.11
CA GLY A 61 -22.83 -2.26 -13.22
C GLY A 61 -21.62 -2.79 -12.45
N ILE A 62 -21.81 -3.27 -11.23
CA ILE A 62 -20.74 -3.88 -10.41
C ILE A 62 -20.23 -5.17 -11.08
N LEU A 63 -21.13 -6.05 -11.54
CA LEU A 63 -20.72 -7.25 -12.29
C LEU A 63 -19.86 -6.91 -13.52
N ALA A 64 -20.23 -5.89 -14.28
CA ALA A 64 -19.47 -5.44 -15.42
C ALA A 64 -18.08 -4.90 -15.02
N ILE A 65 -17.99 -4.16 -13.91
CA ILE A 65 -16.72 -3.65 -13.37
C ILE A 65 -15.81 -4.81 -12.95
N ASP A 66 -16.35 -5.81 -12.26
CA ASP A 66 -15.57 -6.92 -11.73
C ASP A 66 -15.16 -7.90 -12.84
N ALA A 67 -15.96 -8.01 -13.90
CA ALA A 67 -15.66 -8.82 -15.09
C ALA A 67 -14.54 -8.24 -15.98
N ILE A 68 -14.20 -6.95 -15.86
CA ILE A 68 -12.99 -6.37 -16.49
C ILE A 68 -11.72 -7.08 -15.99
N GLY A 69 -11.76 -7.60 -14.76
CA GLY A 69 -10.69 -8.43 -14.21
C GLY A 69 -10.51 -9.75 -14.96
N VAL A 70 -11.58 -10.32 -15.54
CA VAL A 70 -11.57 -11.68 -16.11
C VAL A 70 -11.05 -11.73 -17.56
N ILE A 71 -10.99 -10.59 -18.27
CA ILE A 71 -10.55 -10.53 -19.68
C ILE A 71 -9.04 -10.86 -19.78
N PRO A 72 -8.63 -11.91 -20.53
CA PRO A 72 -7.23 -12.35 -20.63
C PRO A 72 -6.29 -11.38 -21.39
N ALA A 73 -6.82 -10.36 -22.05
CA ALA A 73 -6.09 -9.59 -23.08
C ALA A 73 -5.37 -8.32 -22.58
N ALA A 74 -5.50 -7.92 -21.31
CA ALA A 74 -4.78 -6.76 -20.78
C ALA A 74 -3.71 -7.20 -19.78
N GLY A 75 -2.46 -7.24 -20.22
CA GLY A 75 -1.30 -7.70 -19.44
C GLY A 75 -1.12 -7.01 -18.08
N ASN A 76 -0.12 -7.47 -17.31
CA ASN A 76 0.15 -7.09 -15.91
C ASN A 76 0.22 -5.57 -15.63
N ALA A 77 0.52 -4.74 -16.64
CA ALA A 77 0.55 -3.27 -16.55
C ALA A 77 -0.83 -2.61 -16.31
N SER A 78 -1.93 -3.33 -16.60
CA SER A 78 -3.30 -2.80 -16.46
C SER A 78 -3.94 -3.03 -15.10
N ARG A 79 -3.28 -3.77 -14.19
CA ARG A 79 -3.85 -4.14 -12.88
C ARG A 79 -4.07 -2.94 -11.95
N PRO A 80 -3.10 -2.01 -11.81
CA PRO A 80 -3.31 -0.79 -11.02
C PRO A 80 -4.40 0.10 -11.64
N ALA A 81 -4.40 0.24 -12.97
CA ALA A 81 -5.42 1.01 -13.68
C ALA A 81 -6.83 0.44 -13.48
N ARG A 82 -7.00 -0.89 -13.49
CA ARG A 82 -8.29 -1.56 -13.26
C ARG A 82 -8.82 -1.40 -11.84
N ALA A 83 -7.95 -1.53 -10.84
CA ALA A 83 -8.33 -1.29 -9.44
C ALA A 83 -8.81 0.15 -9.24
N VAL A 84 -8.10 1.11 -9.83
CA VAL A 84 -8.46 2.53 -9.73
C VAL A 84 -9.74 2.86 -10.52
N VAL A 85 -9.93 2.27 -11.71
CA VAL A 85 -11.18 2.40 -12.49
C VAL A 85 -12.37 1.84 -11.71
N ARG A 86 -12.20 0.70 -11.01
CA ARG A 86 -13.22 0.10 -10.15
C ARG A 86 -13.64 1.06 -9.05
N GLU A 87 -12.69 1.62 -8.29
CA GLU A 87 -12.98 2.56 -7.21
C GLU A 87 -13.68 3.83 -7.71
N VAL A 88 -13.22 4.40 -8.84
CA VAL A 88 -13.83 5.59 -9.44
C VAL A 88 -15.27 5.33 -9.88
N LEU A 89 -15.53 4.21 -10.58
CA LEU A 89 -16.88 3.86 -11.04
C LEU A 89 -17.81 3.50 -9.88
N LEU A 90 -17.31 2.82 -8.83
CA LEU A 90 -18.07 2.50 -7.62
C LEU A 90 -18.45 3.75 -6.83
N ALA A 91 -17.52 4.68 -6.64
CA ALA A 91 -17.79 5.91 -5.93
C ALA A 91 -18.75 6.83 -6.71
N PHE A 92 -18.68 6.84 -8.04
CA PHE A 92 -19.66 7.51 -8.88
C PHE A 92 -21.05 6.86 -8.75
N ALA A 93 -21.13 5.52 -8.78
CA ALA A 93 -22.38 4.79 -8.58
C ALA A 93 -23.01 5.05 -7.19
N LYS A 94 -22.19 5.42 -6.20
CA LYS A 94 -22.61 5.87 -4.86
C LYS A 94 -23.00 7.36 -4.78
N GLY A 95 -23.02 8.08 -5.91
CA GLY A 95 -23.49 9.46 -6.00
C GLY A 95 -22.41 10.54 -5.88
N ALA A 96 -21.12 10.17 -5.90
CA ALA A 96 -20.04 11.15 -5.92
C ALA A 96 -20.00 11.89 -7.27
N GLY A 97 -19.79 13.20 -7.23
CA GLY A 97 -19.66 14.02 -8.43
C GLY A 97 -18.37 13.72 -9.20
N ALA A 98 -18.43 13.73 -10.53
CA ALA A 98 -17.28 13.47 -11.41
C ALA A 98 -16.04 14.28 -11.03
N ALA A 99 -16.22 15.56 -10.67
CA ALA A 99 -15.14 16.46 -10.29
C ALA A 99 -14.37 15.98 -9.06
N VAL A 100 -15.06 15.54 -8.01
CA VAL A 100 -14.45 15.06 -6.75
C VAL A 100 -13.66 13.77 -6.96
N LEU A 101 -14.17 12.88 -7.81
CA LEU A 101 -13.50 11.62 -8.15
C LEU A 101 -12.28 11.86 -9.02
N VAL A 102 -12.38 12.80 -9.96
CA VAL A 102 -11.24 13.23 -10.76
C VAL A 102 -10.24 13.97 -9.88
N ASP A 103 -10.62 14.74 -8.85
CA ASP A 103 -9.68 15.36 -7.91
C ASP A 103 -8.80 14.32 -7.19
N LEU A 104 -9.43 13.30 -6.61
CA LEU A 104 -8.72 12.23 -5.89
C LEU A 104 -7.79 11.44 -6.83
N PHE A 105 -8.26 11.16 -8.04
CA PHE A 105 -7.51 10.44 -9.06
C PHE A 105 -6.37 11.28 -9.69
N TRP A 106 -6.65 12.53 -10.05
CA TRP A 106 -5.71 13.47 -10.68
C TRP A 106 -4.52 13.80 -9.78
N ALA A 107 -4.74 13.74 -8.47
CA ALA A 107 -3.72 13.93 -7.44
C ALA A 107 -2.82 12.69 -7.22
N THR A 108 -3.25 11.49 -7.63
CA THR A 108 -2.60 10.23 -7.21
C THR A 108 -2.18 9.32 -8.38
N ALA A 109 -2.72 9.53 -9.58
CA ALA A 109 -2.52 8.64 -10.71
C ALA A 109 -1.38 9.09 -11.65
N GLY A 110 -0.56 8.13 -12.09
CA GLY A 110 0.48 8.35 -13.10
C GLY A 110 -0.08 8.52 -14.52
N GLY A 111 0.76 9.03 -15.45
CA GLY A 111 0.36 9.38 -16.82
C GLY A 111 -0.36 8.28 -17.61
N ASP A 112 0.05 7.02 -17.46
CA ASP A 112 -0.58 5.88 -18.15
C ASP A 112 -2.02 5.61 -17.67
N ALA A 113 -2.30 5.82 -16.39
CA ALA A 113 -3.65 5.68 -15.84
C ALA A 113 -4.55 6.82 -16.31
N ILE A 114 -4.02 8.05 -16.39
CA ILE A 114 -4.76 9.21 -16.93
C ILE A 114 -5.05 9.00 -18.41
N ALA A 115 -4.06 8.61 -19.21
CA ALA A 115 -4.22 8.31 -20.63
C ALA A 115 -5.22 7.15 -20.87
N PHE A 116 -5.22 6.16 -19.99
CA PHE A 116 -6.23 5.11 -20.00
C PHE A 116 -7.64 5.64 -19.71
N MET A 117 -7.78 6.48 -18.68
CA MET A 117 -9.07 7.07 -18.28
C MET A 117 -9.65 8.03 -19.31
N GLU A 118 -8.81 8.69 -20.10
CA GLU A 118 -9.21 9.57 -21.21
C GLU A 118 -9.95 8.87 -22.34
N GLN A 119 -9.74 7.55 -22.44
CA GLN A 119 -10.37 6.67 -23.42
C GLN A 119 -11.31 5.67 -22.73
N LEU A 120 -11.68 5.88 -21.46
CA LEU A 120 -12.44 4.89 -20.69
C LEU A 120 -13.79 4.57 -21.35
N ASP A 121 -14.52 5.57 -21.84
CA ASP A 121 -15.82 5.35 -22.47
C ASP A 121 -15.71 4.56 -23.79
N GLU A 122 -14.70 4.85 -24.61
CA GLU A 122 -14.38 4.11 -25.84
C GLU A 122 -13.94 2.67 -25.55
N LYS A 123 -13.11 2.48 -24.51
CA LYS A 123 -12.70 1.14 -24.07
C LYS A 123 -13.86 0.32 -23.52
N LEU A 124 -14.72 0.91 -22.71
CA LEU A 124 -15.92 0.22 -22.21
C LEU A 124 -16.87 -0.18 -23.36
N LYS A 125 -17.01 0.64 -24.40
CA LYS A 125 -17.75 0.28 -25.62
C LYS A 125 -17.13 -0.93 -26.34
N GLY A 126 -15.80 -0.98 -26.44
CA GLY A 126 -15.07 -2.10 -27.06
C GLY A 126 -15.07 -3.38 -26.21
N TRP A 127 -15.06 -3.25 -24.89
CA TRP A 127 -14.96 -4.38 -23.96
C TRP A 127 -16.27 -5.10 -23.70
N LEU A 128 -17.42 -4.51 -24.04
CA LEU A 128 -18.72 -5.15 -23.79
C LEU A 128 -18.81 -6.56 -24.39
N SER A 129 -18.34 -6.77 -25.63
CA SER A 129 -18.34 -8.09 -26.26
C SER A 129 -17.32 -9.06 -25.64
N GLU A 130 -16.18 -8.53 -25.18
CA GLU A 130 -15.13 -9.34 -24.53
C GLU A 130 -15.56 -9.77 -23.11
N ILE A 131 -16.23 -8.89 -22.37
CA ILE A 131 -16.80 -9.15 -21.04
C ILE A 131 -17.93 -10.16 -21.14
N ASP A 132 -18.86 -9.97 -22.09
CA ASP A 132 -19.96 -10.92 -22.30
C ASP A 132 -19.44 -12.30 -22.69
N GLY A 133 -18.44 -12.36 -23.58
CA GLY A 133 -17.76 -13.59 -23.96
C GLY A 133 -17.02 -14.26 -22.80
N GLY A 134 -16.26 -13.49 -22.00
CA GLY A 134 -15.53 -14.00 -20.84
C GLY A 134 -16.46 -14.57 -19.77
N ILE A 135 -17.56 -13.88 -19.45
CA ILE A 135 -18.56 -14.39 -18.51
C ILE A 135 -19.27 -15.64 -19.07
N ALA A 136 -19.52 -15.70 -20.38
CA ALA A 136 -20.06 -16.89 -21.03
C ALA A 136 -19.11 -18.09 -20.91
N ASP A 137 -17.81 -17.85 -21.05
CA ASP A 137 -16.79 -18.90 -20.94
C ASP A 137 -16.66 -19.41 -19.51
N VAL A 138 -16.74 -18.53 -18.51
CA VAL A 138 -16.81 -18.91 -17.09
C VAL A 138 -18.06 -19.75 -16.82
N SER A 139 -19.24 -19.28 -17.26
CA SER A 139 -20.50 -20.03 -17.14
C SER A 139 -20.41 -21.42 -17.76
N ARG A 140 -19.84 -21.53 -18.97
CA ARG A 140 -19.64 -22.81 -19.67
C ARG A 140 -18.68 -23.73 -18.92
N THR A 141 -17.61 -23.17 -18.37
CA THR A 141 -16.59 -23.94 -17.63
C THR A 141 -17.18 -24.50 -16.34
N VAL A 142 -17.91 -23.67 -15.57
CA VAL A 142 -18.61 -24.14 -14.37
C VAL A 142 -19.68 -25.17 -14.71
N ARG A 143 -20.45 -24.95 -15.78
CA ARG A 143 -21.44 -25.90 -16.28
C ARG A 143 -20.81 -27.27 -16.60
N SER A 144 -19.65 -27.27 -17.26
CA SER A 144 -18.90 -28.48 -17.58
C SER A 144 -18.49 -29.21 -16.29
N PHE A 145 -17.97 -28.45 -15.32
CA PHE A 145 -17.51 -28.97 -14.04
C PHE A 145 -18.65 -29.50 -13.15
N VAL A 146 -19.83 -28.87 -13.15
CA VAL A 146 -21.01 -29.34 -12.39
C VAL A 146 -21.61 -30.62 -13.00
N LYS A 147 -21.51 -30.80 -14.31
CA LYS A 147 -22.00 -32.00 -15.01
C LYS A 147 -21.10 -33.21 -14.79
N ASP A 148 -19.80 -33.02 -14.94
CA ASP A 148 -18.78 -34.06 -14.81
C ASP A 148 -17.67 -33.60 -13.83
N PRO A 149 -18.00 -33.51 -12.54
CA PRO A 149 -17.04 -33.07 -11.52
C PRO A 149 -15.92 -34.11 -11.36
N VAL A 150 -14.70 -33.64 -11.17
CA VAL A 150 -13.53 -34.49 -10.91
C VAL A 150 -13.80 -35.38 -9.68
N SER A 151 -13.42 -36.66 -9.71
CA SER A 151 -13.66 -37.57 -8.59
C SER A 151 -13.00 -37.07 -7.30
N ALA A 152 -13.60 -37.34 -6.13
CA ALA A 152 -13.10 -36.85 -4.83
C ALA A 152 -11.61 -37.19 -4.60
N GLY A 153 -11.16 -38.39 -5.00
CA GLY A 153 -9.76 -38.79 -4.87
C GLY A 153 -8.80 -38.03 -5.80
N LYS A 154 -9.21 -37.71 -7.02
CA LYS A 154 -8.42 -36.92 -7.98
C LYS A 154 -8.45 -35.42 -7.65
N GLN A 155 -9.56 -34.93 -7.09
CA GLN A 155 -9.65 -33.61 -6.47
C GLN A 155 -8.67 -33.49 -5.30
N MET A 156 -8.67 -34.47 -4.39
CA MET A 156 -7.71 -34.51 -3.27
C MET A 156 -6.25 -34.54 -3.75
N GLY A 157 -5.96 -35.20 -4.87
CA GLY A 157 -4.64 -35.21 -5.51
C GLY A 157 -4.22 -33.84 -6.06
N LEU A 158 -5.09 -33.17 -6.81
CA LEU A 158 -4.85 -31.82 -7.33
C LEU A 158 -4.75 -30.77 -6.20
N ILE A 159 -5.51 -30.96 -5.12
CA ILE A 159 -5.43 -30.15 -3.89
C ILE A 159 -4.09 -30.36 -3.16
N LYS A 160 -3.59 -31.61 -3.11
CA LYS A 160 -2.29 -31.93 -2.51
C LYS A 160 -1.10 -31.43 -3.34
N GLU A 161 -1.24 -31.29 -4.65
CA GLU A 161 -0.22 -30.69 -5.51
C GLU A 161 -0.25 -29.15 -5.48
N ASN A 162 -1.31 -28.55 -4.96
CA ASN A 162 -1.51 -27.09 -4.85
C ASN A 162 -1.80 -26.68 -3.40
N THR A 163 -0.84 -26.97 -2.51
CA THR A 163 -0.99 -26.92 -1.04
C THR A 163 -1.28 -25.54 -0.45
N GLY A 164 -1.02 -24.44 -1.18
CA GLY A 164 -1.35 -23.08 -0.73
C GLY A 164 -2.84 -22.75 -0.77
N PHE A 165 -3.64 -23.52 -1.52
CA PHE A 165 -5.01 -23.17 -1.86
C PHE A 165 -6.07 -23.49 -0.78
N LEU A 166 -5.79 -24.47 0.11
CA LEU A 166 -6.72 -24.93 1.16
C LEU A 166 -6.08 -25.05 2.55
N SER A 167 -4.96 -24.36 2.80
CA SER A 167 -4.25 -24.37 4.09
C SER A 167 -5.01 -23.74 5.26
N TRP A 168 -6.14 -23.07 4.98
CA TRP A 168 -7.02 -22.39 5.93
C TRP A 168 -8.03 -23.33 6.63
N LEU A 169 -8.10 -24.61 6.26
CA LEU A 169 -8.93 -25.58 6.97
C LEU A 169 -8.22 -26.08 8.25
N PRO A 170 -8.83 -25.94 9.44
CA PRO A 170 -8.18 -26.31 10.70
C PRO A 170 -7.84 -27.81 10.74
N THR A 171 -6.62 -28.14 11.16
CA THR A 171 -6.12 -29.52 11.32
C THR A 171 -6.59 -30.22 12.62
N GLY A 172 -7.57 -29.64 13.33
CA GLY A 172 -8.00 -30.12 14.66
C GLY A 172 -8.91 -31.34 14.66
N GLU A 173 -9.73 -31.53 13.63
CA GLU A 173 -10.48 -32.75 13.31
C GLU A 173 -10.58 -32.77 11.79
N GLU A 174 -10.34 -33.93 11.15
CA GLU A 174 -10.44 -34.07 9.70
C GLU A 174 -11.73 -33.41 9.18
N VAL A 175 -11.60 -32.21 8.58
CA VAL A 175 -12.63 -31.71 7.68
C VAL A 175 -12.75 -32.79 6.62
N THR A 176 -13.79 -33.60 6.72
CA THR A 176 -14.09 -34.64 5.75
C THR A 176 -14.55 -33.90 4.51
N LEU A 177 -13.59 -33.43 3.71
CA LEU A 177 -13.81 -32.80 2.42
C LEU A 177 -14.49 -33.85 1.54
N HIS A 178 -15.81 -33.85 1.52
CA HIS A 178 -16.57 -34.55 0.50
C HIS A 178 -16.23 -33.87 -0.83
N GLY A 179 -15.68 -34.63 -1.79
CA GLY A 179 -15.40 -34.08 -3.12
C GLY A 179 -16.67 -33.48 -3.72
N ILE A 180 -16.53 -32.49 -4.61
CA ILE A 180 -17.67 -31.74 -5.17
C ILE A 180 -18.70 -32.67 -5.83
N ASP A 181 -18.26 -33.78 -6.42
CA ASP A 181 -19.15 -34.82 -6.94
C ASP A 181 -20.04 -35.43 -5.84
N GLU A 182 -19.46 -35.75 -4.68
CA GLU A 182 -20.20 -36.27 -3.53
C GLU A 182 -21.09 -35.20 -2.87
N LEU A 183 -20.64 -33.95 -2.80
CA LEU A 183 -21.49 -32.84 -2.33
C LEU A 183 -22.71 -32.64 -3.23
N LEU A 184 -22.53 -32.68 -4.56
CA LEU A 184 -23.63 -32.58 -5.53
C LEU A 184 -24.60 -33.77 -5.46
N LYS A 185 -24.10 -34.97 -5.16
CA LYS A 185 -24.94 -36.17 -4.95
C LYS A 185 -25.73 -36.09 -3.65
N LEU A 186 -25.07 -35.75 -2.55
CA LEU A 186 -25.70 -35.67 -1.21
C LEU A 186 -26.69 -34.51 -1.10
N SER A 187 -26.40 -33.38 -1.74
CA SER A 187 -27.29 -32.21 -1.75
C SER A 187 -28.45 -32.33 -2.75
N GLY A 188 -28.31 -33.14 -3.80
CA GLY A 188 -29.27 -33.20 -4.90
C GLY A 188 -29.36 -31.90 -5.73
N GLN A 189 -28.38 -31.00 -5.62
CA GLN A 189 -28.47 -29.64 -6.18
C GLN A 189 -27.93 -29.49 -7.59
N ARG A 190 -27.43 -30.58 -8.20
CA ARG A 190 -26.87 -30.58 -9.57
C ARG A 190 -27.82 -29.96 -10.60
N ASP A 191 -29.07 -30.42 -10.64
CA ASP A 191 -30.06 -29.91 -11.61
C ASP A 191 -30.47 -28.47 -11.32
N THR A 192 -30.43 -28.06 -10.05
CA THR A 192 -30.76 -26.69 -9.63
C THR A 192 -29.71 -25.70 -10.13
N ILE A 193 -28.42 -26.04 -9.98
CA ILE A 193 -27.30 -25.21 -10.46
C ILE A 193 -27.31 -25.13 -11.98
N LEU A 194 -27.59 -26.24 -12.69
CA LEU A 194 -27.65 -26.23 -14.16
C LEU A 194 -28.81 -25.38 -14.71
N LYS A 195 -30.01 -25.51 -14.15
CA LYS A 195 -31.16 -24.66 -14.53
C LYS A 195 -30.90 -23.18 -14.27
N TRP A 196 -30.18 -22.88 -13.19
CA TRP A 196 -29.77 -21.51 -12.87
C TRP A 196 -28.78 -20.96 -13.89
N LEU A 197 -27.75 -21.73 -14.29
CA LEU A 197 -26.80 -21.34 -15.35
C LEU A 197 -27.52 -21.08 -16.68
N ASP A 198 -28.53 -21.89 -17.03
CA ASP A 198 -29.35 -21.67 -18.23
C ASP A 198 -30.12 -20.35 -18.18
N ALA A 199 -30.78 -20.05 -17.05
CA ALA A 199 -31.49 -18.79 -16.87
C ALA A 199 -30.55 -17.57 -16.85
N PHE A 200 -29.35 -17.73 -16.31
CA PHE A 200 -28.32 -16.69 -16.32
C PHE A 200 -27.83 -16.40 -17.74
N ASP A 201 -27.43 -17.44 -18.49
CA ASP A 201 -26.93 -17.30 -19.86
C ASP A 201 -27.97 -16.68 -20.80
N ALA A 202 -29.26 -17.01 -20.62
CA ALA A 202 -30.34 -16.45 -21.46
C ALA A 202 -30.55 -14.95 -21.27
N ASN A 203 -30.26 -14.41 -20.09
CA ASN A 203 -30.56 -13.01 -19.75
C ASN A 203 -29.32 -12.10 -19.73
N ARG A 204 -28.12 -12.66 -19.55
CA ARG A 204 -26.87 -11.90 -19.35
C ARG A 204 -26.64 -10.80 -20.39
N SER A 205 -26.67 -11.13 -21.69
CA SER A 205 -26.31 -10.16 -22.73
C SER A 205 -27.27 -8.97 -22.81
N ALA A 206 -28.57 -9.17 -22.57
CA ALA A 206 -29.55 -8.08 -22.56
C ALA A 206 -29.32 -7.15 -21.36
N MET A 207 -29.01 -7.71 -20.19
CA MET A 207 -28.83 -6.95 -18.96
C MET A 207 -27.47 -6.23 -18.91
N LEU A 208 -26.41 -6.83 -19.45
CA LEU A 208 -25.12 -6.15 -19.67
C LEU A 208 -25.27 -4.97 -20.63
N LYS A 209 -26.02 -5.13 -21.74
CA LYS A 209 -26.30 -4.01 -22.65
C LYS A 209 -27.04 -2.86 -21.96
N GLN A 210 -28.00 -3.16 -21.09
CA GLN A 210 -28.72 -2.16 -20.32
C GLN A 210 -27.82 -1.45 -19.30
N ALA A 211 -26.88 -2.16 -18.66
CA ALA A 211 -25.94 -1.59 -17.70
C ALA A 211 -24.83 -0.74 -18.36
N PHE A 212 -24.35 -1.14 -19.53
CA PHE A 212 -23.41 -0.33 -20.29
C PHE A 212 -24.09 0.91 -20.88
N GLY A 213 -25.30 0.74 -21.44
CA GLY A 213 -26.14 1.82 -21.94
C GLY A 213 -25.44 2.72 -22.97
N ASP A 214 -25.70 4.02 -22.93
CA ASP A 214 -25.04 5.01 -23.77
C ASP A 214 -24.68 6.28 -22.99
N ALA A 215 -23.86 7.14 -23.59
CA ALA A 215 -23.40 8.38 -22.97
C ALA A 215 -24.50 9.44 -22.75
N ALA A 216 -25.70 9.25 -23.33
CA ALA A 216 -26.83 10.17 -23.20
C ALA A 216 -27.79 9.75 -22.08
N THR A 217 -27.76 8.48 -21.68
CA THR A 217 -28.64 7.89 -20.68
C THR A 217 -28.01 8.02 -19.30
N ALA A 218 -28.54 8.94 -18.49
CA ALA A 218 -28.05 9.18 -17.13
C ALA A 218 -28.09 7.90 -16.29
N GLY A 219 -27.00 7.64 -15.58
CA GLY A 219 -26.88 6.47 -14.71
C GLY A 219 -26.49 5.19 -15.43
N THR A 220 -25.86 5.23 -16.61
CA THR A 220 -25.24 4.07 -17.27
C THR A 220 -23.71 4.10 -17.12
N LEU A 221 -23.01 2.97 -17.25
CA LEU A 221 -21.53 2.95 -17.13
C LEU A 221 -20.85 3.84 -18.17
N ILE A 222 -21.34 3.84 -19.41
CA ILE A 222 -20.81 4.69 -20.49
C ILE A 222 -21.09 6.17 -20.20
N PHE A 223 -22.25 6.52 -19.64
CA PHE A 223 -22.54 7.87 -19.16
C PHE A 223 -21.56 8.32 -18.06
N MET A 224 -21.31 7.48 -17.06
CA MET A 224 -20.36 7.80 -15.98
C MET A 224 -18.94 8.02 -16.52
N ALA A 225 -18.48 7.09 -17.38
CA ALA A 225 -17.18 7.20 -18.03
C ALA A 225 -17.07 8.47 -18.87
N ALA A 226 -18.12 8.83 -19.62
CA ALA A 226 -18.16 10.06 -20.41
C ALA A 226 -18.07 11.32 -19.54
N GLN A 227 -18.70 11.35 -18.35
CA GLN A 227 -18.57 12.47 -17.41
C GLN A 227 -17.15 12.60 -16.86
N VAL A 228 -16.52 11.48 -16.50
CA VAL A 228 -15.12 11.45 -16.03
C VAL A 228 -14.16 11.90 -17.13
N VAL A 229 -14.31 11.39 -18.35
CA VAL A 229 -13.53 11.79 -19.54
C VAL A 229 -13.70 13.27 -19.84
N ALA A 230 -14.93 13.79 -19.80
CA ALA A 230 -15.21 15.19 -20.05
C ALA A 230 -14.55 16.11 -19.01
N GLU A 231 -14.58 15.71 -17.74
CA GLU A 231 -13.94 16.46 -16.66
C GLU A 231 -12.41 16.46 -16.77
N ILE A 232 -11.80 15.31 -17.08
CA ILE A 232 -10.37 15.21 -17.39
C ILE A 232 -9.98 16.13 -18.56
N LYS A 233 -10.74 16.09 -19.67
CA LYS A 233 -10.48 16.95 -20.85
C LYS A 233 -10.62 18.44 -20.51
N ARG A 234 -11.61 18.83 -19.69
CA ARG A 234 -11.74 20.22 -19.21
C ARG A 234 -10.54 20.66 -18.38
N ARG A 235 -9.98 19.80 -17.54
CA ARG A 235 -8.82 20.10 -16.70
C ARG A 235 -7.54 20.25 -17.52
N LYS A 236 -7.32 19.37 -18.51
CA LYS A 236 -6.24 19.55 -19.51
C LYS A 236 -6.37 20.86 -20.26
N ALA A 237 -7.58 21.19 -20.73
CA ALA A 237 -7.83 22.46 -21.42
C ALA A 237 -7.58 23.71 -20.55
N ARG A 238 -7.72 23.58 -19.22
CA ARG A 238 -7.40 24.61 -18.23
C ARG A 238 -5.93 24.62 -17.78
N GLY A 239 -5.11 23.68 -18.28
CA GLY A 239 -3.69 23.59 -17.91
C GLY A 239 -3.44 23.15 -16.47
N ILE A 240 -4.40 22.51 -15.80
CA ILE A 240 -4.26 22.07 -14.41
C ILE A 240 -3.24 20.91 -14.38
N PRO A 241 -2.10 21.02 -13.68
CA PRO A 241 -1.06 20.00 -13.70
C PRO A 241 -1.58 18.69 -13.09
N SER A 242 -1.36 17.56 -13.76
CA SER A 242 -1.39 16.23 -13.12
C SER A 242 0.02 15.89 -12.63
N HIS A 243 0.15 15.02 -11.62
CA HIS A 243 1.45 14.51 -11.22
C HIS A 243 2.05 13.71 -12.39
N THR A 244 3.06 14.29 -13.05
CA THR A 244 3.89 13.78 -14.17
C THR A 244 3.53 14.21 -15.61
N ALA A 245 4.55 14.88 -16.18
CA ALA A 245 4.85 15.19 -17.56
C ALA A 245 4.48 14.12 -18.59
N HIS A 246 3.88 14.54 -19.71
CA HIS A 246 3.89 13.75 -20.94
C HIS A 246 5.18 14.05 -21.72
N ALA A 247 6.13 13.12 -21.71
CA ALA A 247 7.07 13.00 -22.81
C ALA A 247 6.39 12.14 -23.89
N ALA A 248 6.09 12.73 -25.04
CA ALA A 248 5.69 11.97 -26.22
C ALA A 248 6.96 11.34 -26.84
N PRO A 249 7.01 10.02 -27.06
CA PRO A 249 8.17 9.37 -27.66
C PRO A 249 8.17 9.61 -29.17
N GLY A 250 9.29 10.12 -29.67
CA GLY A 250 9.59 10.18 -31.10
C GLY A 250 9.54 11.57 -31.69
N THR A 251 10.63 12.33 -31.52
CA THR A 251 11.23 13.19 -32.57
C THR A 251 12.38 13.99 -31.97
N MET A 252 13.51 13.35 -31.70
CA MET A 252 14.79 14.06 -31.75
C MET A 252 15.84 13.13 -32.35
N GLU A 253 16.23 13.46 -33.58
CA GLU A 253 17.37 12.85 -34.24
C GLU A 253 18.65 13.29 -33.54
N LYS A 254 19.29 12.32 -32.87
CA LYS A 254 20.65 12.30 -32.31
C LYS A 254 20.90 13.15 -31.05
N PRO A 255 21.38 12.53 -29.95
CA PRO A 255 21.76 13.25 -28.74
C PRO A 255 23.05 14.04 -28.97
N HIS A 256 23.01 15.34 -28.69
CA HIS A 256 24.22 16.13 -28.48
C HIS A 256 24.81 15.79 -27.11
N ILE A 257 25.77 14.88 -27.09
CA ILE A 257 26.64 14.67 -25.93
C ILE A 257 27.51 15.91 -25.79
N LYS A 258 27.22 16.77 -24.80
CA LYS A 258 28.20 17.74 -24.30
C LYS A 258 28.98 17.09 -23.15
N PRO A 259 30.30 16.92 -23.26
CA PRO A 259 31.14 16.66 -22.10
C PRO A 259 31.17 17.94 -21.27
N GLY A 260 30.54 17.93 -20.10
CA GLY A 260 30.38 19.09 -19.23
C GLY A 260 31.08 18.86 -17.90
N GLU A 261 32.06 19.71 -17.61
CA GLU A 261 32.89 19.77 -16.41
C GLU A 261 32.08 19.71 -15.11
N HIS A 262 32.62 18.95 -14.14
CA HIS A 262 32.15 18.94 -12.76
C HIS A 262 32.18 20.36 -12.17
N ARG A 263 30.99 20.89 -11.88
CA ARG A 263 30.88 22.16 -11.16
C ARG A 263 31.09 21.88 -9.67
N GLU A 264 32.32 22.09 -9.19
CA GLU A 264 32.61 22.13 -7.76
C GLU A 264 31.73 23.23 -7.12
N THR A 265 30.75 22.86 -6.31
CA THR A 265 30.04 23.82 -5.46
C THR A 265 30.80 23.95 -4.13
N THR A 266 30.96 25.20 -3.70
CA THR A 266 31.82 25.68 -2.62
C THR A 266 31.30 25.28 -1.23
N GLN A 267 31.37 24.00 -0.86
CA GLN A 267 31.00 23.49 0.47
C GLN A 267 32.19 22.91 1.25
N LYS A 268 33.40 23.44 1.06
CA LYS A 268 34.57 23.05 1.86
C LYS A 268 34.39 23.50 3.32
N GLY A 269 34.06 22.56 4.21
CA GLY A 269 34.09 22.75 5.67
C GLY A 269 32.73 22.68 6.39
N ALA A 270 31.61 22.50 5.68
CA ALA A 270 30.31 22.30 6.31
C ALA A 270 30.19 20.88 6.90
N LYS A 271 29.60 20.75 8.10
CA LYS A 271 29.26 19.44 8.68
C LYS A 271 27.84 19.05 8.24
N PRO A 272 27.63 17.82 7.71
CA PRO A 272 26.30 17.34 7.41
C PRO A 272 25.39 17.34 8.65
N SER A 273 24.10 17.63 8.48
CA SER A 273 23.07 17.46 9.52
C SER A 273 22.97 15.99 9.95
N ASP A 274 22.87 15.75 11.25
CA ASP A 274 22.57 14.42 11.81
C ASP A 274 21.10 14.03 11.58
N LEU A 275 20.23 15.01 11.28
CA LEU A 275 18.82 14.80 10.98
C LEU A 275 18.60 14.63 9.46
N PRO A 276 17.94 13.54 9.04
CA PRO A 276 17.43 13.35 7.69
C PRO A 276 16.40 14.42 7.31
N ALA A 277 16.35 14.79 6.02
CA ALA A 277 15.33 15.70 5.50
C ALA A 277 13.92 15.11 5.70
N LYS A 278 12.94 16.00 5.95
CA LYS A 278 11.52 15.64 6.08
C LYS A 278 10.93 15.27 4.71
N ASP A 279 10.11 14.23 4.65
CA ASP A 279 9.36 13.88 3.44
C ASP A 279 8.05 14.73 3.39
N GLY A 280 7.84 15.55 2.34
CA GLY A 280 6.59 16.31 2.21
C GLY A 280 6.52 17.39 1.12
N CYS A 281 5.35 17.51 0.48
CA CYS A 281 4.84 18.58 -0.43
C CYS A 281 5.78 19.07 -1.58
N GLY A 282 5.87 18.30 -2.67
CA GLY A 282 6.54 18.74 -3.92
C GLY A 282 8.06 18.61 -3.94
N CYS A 283 8.64 18.07 -2.87
CA CYS A 283 10.07 17.79 -2.75
C CYS A 283 10.57 16.73 -3.75
N PRO A 284 11.85 16.80 -4.17
CA PRO A 284 12.46 15.76 -4.98
C PRO A 284 12.35 14.41 -4.28
N ALA A 285 12.25 13.33 -5.06
CA ALA A 285 12.32 11.98 -4.51
C ALA A 285 13.63 11.82 -3.73
N THR A 286 13.53 11.61 -2.42
CA THR A 286 14.65 11.48 -1.50
C THR A 286 15.21 10.06 -1.46
N ALA A 287 14.47 9.09 -2.03
CA ALA A 287 14.80 7.67 -2.02
C ALA A 287 14.57 6.99 -3.37
N SER A 288 15.22 5.84 -3.54
CA SER A 288 15.08 4.98 -4.72
C SER A 288 13.77 4.17 -4.71
N LYS A 289 13.45 3.49 -5.82
CA LYS A 289 12.28 2.57 -5.92
C LYS A 289 12.27 1.48 -4.83
N ARG A 290 13.46 1.06 -4.40
CA ARG A 290 13.68 0.31 -3.16
C ARG A 290 14.23 1.34 -2.17
N PRO A 291 13.55 1.67 -1.08
CA PRO A 291 13.59 3.00 -0.46
C PRO A 291 14.89 3.35 0.30
N VAL A 292 16.03 3.19 -0.36
CA VAL A 292 17.35 3.67 0.00
C VAL A 292 17.39 5.17 -0.21
N ASN A 293 17.66 5.92 0.84
CA ASN A 293 17.84 7.37 0.78
C ASN A 293 19.10 7.74 -0.02
N TYR A 294 18.99 8.66 -0.97
CA TYR A 294 20.12 9.02 -1.84
C TYR A 294 21.25 9.74 -1.12
N ALA A 295 20.98 10.53 -0.07
CA ALA A 295 22.01 11.27 0.66
C ALA A 295 22.63 10.44 1.80
N MET A 296 21.77 9.74 2.54
CA MET A 296 22.15 9.04 3.76
C MET A 296 22.54 7.59 3.50
N GLY A 297 21.97 6.96 2.47
CA GLY A 297 22.19 5.56 2.13
C GLY A 297 21.52 4.55 3.07
N ASP A 298 20.67 5.02 3.98
CA ASP A 298 19.84 4.16 4.82
C ASP A 298 18.61 3.65 4.05
N GLU A 299 18.25 2.40 4.30
CA GLU A 299 17.01 1.80 3.80
C GLU A 299 15.85 2.23 4.68
N ASN A 300 14.79 2.76 4.08
CA ASN A 300 13.56 3.22 4.73
C ASN A 300 12.33 2.43 4.21
N LEU A 301 12.25 1.15 4.58
CA LEU A 301 11.22 0.23 4.09
C LEU A 301 9.90 0.41 4.86
N GLU A 302 8.86 0.85 4.15
CA GLU A 302 7.50 0.95 4.68
C GLU A 302 6.61 -0.19 4.19
N GLN A 303 5.84 -0.78 5.11
CA GLN A 303 4.93 -1.88 4.83
C GLN A 303 3.66 -1.77 5.66
N THR A 304 2.53 -1.64 4.99
CA THR A 304 1.21 -1.84 5.60
C THR A 304 0.93 -3.34 5.71
N ASP A 305 0.51 -3.75 6.90
CA ASP A 305 0.15 -5.13 7.21
C ASP A 305 -1.36 -5.35 7.10
N PHE A 306 -2.16 -4.40 7.60
CA PHE A 306 -3.62 -4.39 7.45
C PHE A 306 -4.19 -2.98 7.59
N ALA A 307 -5.43 -2.82 7.12
CA ALA A 307 -6.25 -1.63 7.33
C ALA A 307 -7.66 -2.05 7.76
N LEU A 308 -8.19 -1.41 8.79
CA LEU A 308 -9.57 -1.59 9.25
C LEU A 308 -10.34 -0.29 9.02
N ASP A 309 -11.35 -0.36 8.16
CA ASP A 309 -12.28 0.74 7.92
C ASP A 309 -13.20 0.92 9.14
N GLY A 310 -13.43 2.16 9.56
CA GLY A 310 -14.30 2.51 10.68
C GLY A 310 -14.46 4.02 10.80
N VAL A 311 -14.91 4.48 11.98
CA VAL A 311 -15.11 5.92 12.24
C VAL A 311 -13.77 6.66 12.13
N THR A 312 -12.72 6.04 12.66
CA THR A 312 -11.34 6.42 12.40
C THR A 312 -10.60 5.18 11.93
N PRO A 313 -10.09 5.15 10.67
CA PRO A 313 -9.39 3.98 10.17
C PRO A 313 -8.16 3.61 11.01
N ILE A 314 -8.00 2.32 11.27
CA ILE A 314 -6.78 1.78 11.88
C ILE A 314 -5.94 1.18 10.75
N VAL A 315 -4.86 1.87 10.37
CA VAL A 315 -3.94 1.44 9.32
C VAL A 315 -2.61 1.05 9.97
N TRP A 316 -2.37 -0.25 10.08
CA TRP A 316 -1.16 -0.76 10.72
C TRP A 316 0.00 -0.81 9.73
N THR A 317 0.75 0.29 9.70
CA THR A 317 1.98 0.42 8.92
C THR A 317 3.20 0.30 9.81
N ARG A 318 4.15 -0.51 9.36
CA ARG A 318 5.49 -0.62 9.95
C ARG A 318 6.51 0.03 9.04
N ARG A 319 7.50 0.69 9.63
CA ARG A 319 8.62 1.30 8.93
C ARG A 319 9.94 0.82 9.51
N TYR A 320 10.76 0.20 8.68
CA TYR A 320 12.14 -0.17 9.00
C TYR A 320 13.08 0.92 8.53
N ARG A 321 13.98 1.35 9.41
CA ARG A 321 15.01 2.33 9.08
C ARG A 321 16.39 1.84 9.49
N SER A 322 17.26 1.54 8.52
CA SER A 322 18.56 0.91 8.82
C SER A 322 19.48 1.76 9.70
N SER A 323 19.31 3.10 9.71
CA SER A 323 20.09 4.01 10.55
C SER A 323 19.57 4.17 11.99
N LEU A 324 18.38 3.66 12.31
CA LEU A 324 17.72 3.91 13.59
C LEU A 324 18.10 2.90 14.69
N CYS A 325 19.38 2.86 15.09
CA CYS A 325 19.84 1.93 16.14
C CYS A 325 19.24 2.18 17.52
N ALA A 326 18.72 3.38 17.79
CA ALA A 326 17.98 3.69 19.02
C ALA A 326 16.73 2.78 19.19
N TYR A 327 16.26 2.15 18.12
CA TYR A 327 15.10 1.26 18.08
C TYR A 327 15.48 -0.22 17.91
N ASP A 328 16.73 -0.62 18.18
CA ASP A 328 17.11 -2.05 18.15
C ASP A 328 16.25 -2.89 19.14
N ALA A 329 15.77 -2.28 20.23
CA ALA A 329 14.87 -2.89 21.22
C ALA A 329 13.35 -2.68 20.95
N SER A 330 12.95 -2.19 19.77
CA SER A 330 11.54 -1.87 19.46
C SER A 330 10.59 -3.07 19.62
N PRO A 331 9.33 -2.89 20.08
CA PRO A 331 8.37 -4.00 20.15
C PRO A 331 8.11 -4.71 18.81
N LEU A 332 8.40 -4.06 17.68
CA LEU A 332 8.15 -4.57 16.32
C LEU A 332 9.35 -5.25 15.66
N GLY A 333 10.47 -5.42 16.37
CA GLY A 333 11.74 -5.90 15.80
C GLY A 333 12.77 -4.78 15.70
N ALA A 334 14.05 -5.12 15.71
CA ALA A 334 15.12 -4.11 15.65
C ALA A 334 14.90 -3.14 14.47
N ARG A 335 14.93 -1.84 14.78
CA ARG A 335 14.79 -0.72 13.84
C ARG A 335 13.44 -0.64 13.10
N TRP A 336 12.46 -1.46 13.48
CA TRP A 336 11.08 -1.32 13.03
C TRP A 336 10.32 -0.36 13.94
N THR A 337 9.49 0.48 13.35
CA THR A 337 8.63 1.45 14.04
C THR A 337 7.22 1.37 13.49
N SER A 338 6.28 1.98 14.20
CA SER A 338 4.90 2.15 13.73
C SER A 338 4.35 3.47 14.28
N PRO A 339 3.42 4.15 13.57
CA PRO A 339 2.77 5.36 14.05
C PRO A 339 2.01 5.23 15.37
N TYR A 340 1.86 4.01 15.90
CA TYR A 340 1.22 3.73 17.20
C TYR A 340 2.20 3.50 18.35
N HIS A 341 3.51 3.45 18.05
CA HIS A 341 4.59 3.29 19.03
C HIS A 341 5.46 4.55 19.13
N LEU A 342 4.90 5.70 18.78
CA LEU A 342 5.57 6.99 18.88
C LEU A 342 5.85 7.33 20.35
N SER A 343 6.96 8.01 20.58
CA SER A 343 7.37 8.38 21.93
C SER A 343 8.13 9.69 21.95
N ILE A 344 8.11 10.33 23.12
CA ILE A 344 8.90 11.52 23.42
C ILE A 344 9.79 11.18 24.61
N ASP A 345 11.11 11.30 24.45
CA ASP A 345 12.06 11.16 25.54
C ASP A 345 12.39 12.54 26.12
N GLU A 346 12.32 12.67 27.44
CA GLU A 346 12.73 13.85 28.18
C GLU A 346 14.10 13.65 28.81
N HIS A 347 14.99 14.61 28.57
CA HIS A 347 16.36 14.62 29.07
C HIS A 347 16.46 15.37 30.40
N ASP A 348 17.57 15.19 31.12
CA ASP A 348 17.81 15.85 32.42
C ASP A 348 17.74 17.39 32.36
N SER A 349 17.97 17.99 31.19
CA SER A 349 17.86 19.43 30.95
C SER A 349 16.41 19.92 30.78
N GLY A 350 15.43 19.02 30.73
CA GLY A 350 14.04 19.29 30.34
C GLY A 350 13.81 19.36 28.83
N ALA A 351 14.88 19.29 28.02
CA ALA A 351 14.76 19.18 26.56
C ALA A 351 14.09 17.86 26.18
N LEU A 352 13.42 17.85 25.03
CA LEU A 352 12.62 16.72 24.57
C LEU A 352 13.18 16.17 23.25
N THR A 353 12.98 14.89 22.99
CA THR A 353 13.26 14.25 21.70
C THR A 353 12.03 13.46 21.27
N PHE A 354 11.37 13.94 20.23
CA PHE A 354 10.23 13.28 19.64
C PHE A 354 10.69 12.34 18.54
N PHE A 355 10.34 11.07 18.68
CA PHE A 355 10.52 10.10 17.61
C PHE A 355 9.28 10.09 16.74
N ASP A 356 9.38 10.78 15.60
CA ASP A 356 8.25 11.05 14.72
C ASP A 356 7.86 9.81 13.88
N PRO A 357 6.71 9.85 13.16
CA PRO A 357 6.29 8.76 12.28
C PRO A 357 7.31 8.43 11.19
N ASP A 358 8.19 9.37 10.85
CA ASP A 358 9.26 9.19 9.89
C ASP A 358 10.53 8.57 10.48
N ALA A 359 10.46 8.09 11.73
CA ALA A 359 11.59 7.50 12.44
C ALA A 359 12.77 8.49 12.53
N ARG A 360 12.48 9.79 12.72
CA ARG A 360 13.45 10.86 13.01
C ARG A 360 13.44 11.17 14.50
N ALA A 361 14.62 11.39 15.08
CA ALA A 361 14.77 11.84 16.46
C ALA A 361 14.72 13.38 16.53
N VAL A 362 13.53 13.94 16.44
CA VAL A 362 13.29 15.38 16.35
C VAL A 362 13.56 16.07 17.70
N PRO A 363 14.56 16.96 17.82
CA PRO A 363 14.79 17.71 19.05
C PRO A 363 13.67 18.73 19.25
N LEU A 364 13.06 18.71 20.42
CA LEU A 364 12.00 19.63 20.82
C LEU A 364 12.43 20.44 22.06
N PRO A 365 11.96 21.70 22.19
CA PRO A 365 12.33 22.55 23.31
C PRO A 365 11.77 22.03 24.64
N ALA A 366 12.39 22.45 25.75
CA ALA A 366 11.82 22.26 27.07
C ALA A 366 10.55 23.10 27.21
N VAL A 367 9.46 22.47 27.64
CA VAL A 367 8.14 23.13 27.82
C VAL A 367 7.82 23.20 29.31
N PRO A 368 7.69 24.40 29.92
CA PRO A 368 7.26 24.53 31.31
C PRO A 368 5.86 23.97 31.56
N LEU A 369 5.54 23.63 32.82
CA LEU A 369 4.21 23.14 33.20
C LEU A 369 3.13 24.18 32.87
N GLY A 370 2.14 23.78 32.09
CA GLY A 370 1.03 24.62 31.65
C GLY A 370 1.29 25.44 30.39
N ASP A 371 2.52 25.43 29.86
CA ASP A 371 2.90 26.23 28.70
C ASP A 371 2.77 25.45 27.37
N SER A 372 2.76 26.23 26.28
CA SER A 372 2.78 25.76 24.89
C SER A 372 3.87 26.48 24.10
N ILE A 373 4.58 25.75 23.24
CA ILE A 373 5.62 26.30 22.36
C ILE A 373 5.33 25.84 20.93
N GLU A 374 5.29 26.80 20.01
CA GLU A 374 5.22 26.52 18.58
C GLU A 374 6.59 26.12 18.04
N VAL A 375 6.63 25.09 17.19
CA VAL A 375 7.85 24.60 16.53
C VAL A 375 7.62 24.68 15.01
N PRO A 376 7.76 25.87 14.40
CA PRO A 376 7.40 26.09 12.99
C PRO A 376 8.16 25.19 12.02
N SER A 377 9.44 24.90 12.31
CA SER A 377 10.27 24.01 11.49
C SER A 377 9.71 22.59 11.36
N GLU A 378 8.94 22.15 12.35
CA GLU A 378 8.31 20.83 12.37
C GLU A 378 6.79 20.88 12.13
N GLN A 379 6.22 22.09 12.00
CA GLN A 379 4.79 22.36 11.83
C GLN A 379 3.95 21.71 12.93
N LEU A 380 4.33 21.95 14.19
CA LEU A 380 3.58 21.49 15.35
C LEU A 380 3.65 22.50 16.48
N THR A 381 2.70 22.41 17.40
CA THR A 381 2.75 23.06 18.71
C THR A 381 2.82 21.98 19.78
N ILE A 382 3.81 22.06 20.65
CA ILE A 382 3.93 21.17 21.81
C ILE A 382 3.43 21.88 23.06
N SER A 383 2.65 21.19 23.89
CA SER A 383 2.11 21.71 25.14
C SER A 383 2.37 20.74 26.29
N ARG A 384 2.73 21.24 27.46
CA ARG A 384 2.80 20.43 28.69
C ARG A 384 1.57 20.72 29.53
N VAL A 385 0.56 19.86 29.38
CA VAL A 385 -0.75 20.02 30.00
C VAL A 385 -0.66 19.90 31.52
N ASP A 386 0.13 18.93 32.00
CA ASP A 386 0.42 18.72 33.41
C ASP A 386 1.77 17.99 33.60
N ALA A 387 2.04 17.50 34.82
CA ALA A 387 3.30 16.83 35.15
C ALA A 387 3.56 15.53 34.39
N ARG A 388 2.53 14.92 33.78
CA ARG A 388 2.60 13.62 33.11
C ARG A 388 2.09 13.65 31.68
N THR A 389 1.48 14.73 31.23
CA THR A 389 0.84 14.78 29.92
C THR A 389 1.47 15.85 29.03
N LEU A 390 1.93 15.41 27.86
CA LEU A 390 2.30 16.26 26.74
C LEU A 390 1.23 16.16 25.63
N GLN A 391 1.04 17.23 24.88
CA GLN A 391 0.16 17.26 23.72
C GLN A 391 0.89 17.86 22.52
N LEU A 392 0.80 17.20 21.37
CA LEU A 392 1.19 17.77 20.08
C LEU A 392 -0.08 18.19 19.33
N ALA A 393 -0.08 19.39 18.77
CA ALA A 393 -1.15 19.90 17.91
C ALA A 393 -0.58 20.29 16.54
N TYR A 394 -1.29 19.92 15.49
CA TYR A 394 -0.87 20.13 14.11
C TYR A 394 -1.74 21.18 13.40
N PRO A 395 -1.22 21.84 12.33
CA PRO A 395 -1.96 22.88 11.60
C PRO A 395 -3.27 22.43 10.96
N ASP A 396 -3.44 21.14 10.69
CA ASP A 396 -4.67 20.55 10.15
C ASP A 396 -5.79 20.43 11.21
N GLY A 397 -5.49 20.76 12.47
CA GLY A 397 -6.38 20.66 13.62
C GLY A 397 -6.32 19.33 14.34
N SER A 398 -5.53 18.36 13.87
CA SER A 398 -5.31 17.10 14.56
C SER A 398 -4.42 17.28 15.80
N ARG A 399 -4.56 16.37 16.75
CA ARG A 399 -3.87 16.39 18.05
C ARG A 399 -3.45 14.99 18.45
N GLU A 400 -2.34 14.93 19.17
CA GLU A 400 -1.84 13.72 19.81
C GLU A 400 -1.58 13.98 21.29
N VAL A 401 -1.95 13.03 22.13
CA VAL A 401 -1.77 13.09 23.58
C VAL A 401 -0.77 12.03 23.99
N TYR A 402 0.20 12.42 24.81
CA TYR A 402 1.26 11.55 25.30
C TYR A 402 1.26 11.53 26.83
N GLU A 403 1.31 10.35 27.45
CA GLU A 403 1.38 10.18 28.91
C GLU A 403 2.75 9.61 29.31
N GLN A 404 3.31 10.12 30.41
CA GLN A 404 4.58 9.67 30.97
C GLN A 404 4.49 8.20 31.44
N SER A 405 5.51 7.41 31.10
CA SER A 405 5.63 6.01 31.48
C SER A 405 5.67 5.84 33.00
N ARG A 406 5.01 4.78 33.50
CA ARG A 406 4.95 4.47 34.94
C ARG A 406 6.10 3.57 35.40
N THR A 407 6.81 2.95 34.45
CA THR A 407 8.03 2.17 34.69
C THR A 407 9.29 3.05 34.79
N VAL A 408 10.22 2.69 35.69
CA VAL A 408 11.32 3.57 36.13
C VAL A 408 12.63 3.29 35.39
N LYS A 409 13.08 4.28 34.59
CA LYS A 409 14.47 4.80 34.51
C LYS A 409 14.67 5.89 33.44
N THR A 410 13.71 6.08 32.54
CA THR A 410 13.73 7.12 31.50
C THR A 410 12.42 7.91 31.54
N SER A 411 12.50 9.24 31.44
CA SER A 411 11.31 10.10 31.33
C SER A 411 10.72 10.01 29.92
N ARG A 412 10.18 8.84 29.57
CA ARG A 412 9.55 8.58 28.28
C ARG A 412 8.05 8.85 28.35
N TYR A 413 7.51 9.54 27.35
CA TYR A 413 6.08 9.71 27.13
C TYR A 413 5.65 8.87 25.95
N ARG A 414 4.54 8.15 26.10
CA ARG A 414 3.96 7.28 25.07
C ARG A 414 2.66 7.85 24.53
N LEU A 415 2.37 7.63 23.26
CA LEU A 415 1.12 8.04 22.62
C LEU A 415 -0.08 7.34 23.29
N VAL A 416 -1.05 8.08 23.81
CA VAL A 416 -2.28 7.51 24.42
C VAL A 416 -3.54 7.82 23.62
N ALA A 417 -3.53 8.89 22.82
CA ALA A 417 -4.64 9.21 21.93
C ALA A 417 -4.19 10.03 20.73
N ARG A 418 -4.89 9.86 19.60
CA ARG A 418 -4.82 10.75 18.44
C ARG A 418 -6.23 11.14 18.04
N THR A 419 -6.47 12.43 17.81
CA THR A 419 -7.78 12.96 17.42
C THR A 419 -7.65 13.87 16.21
N GLY A 420 -8.56 13.73 15.23
CA GLY A 420 -8.71 14.64 14.12
C GLY A 420 -9.40 15.95 14.51
N ARG A 421 -9.52 16.87 13.55
CA ARG A 421 -10.18 18.18 13.73
C ARG A 421 -11.68 18.07 14.05
N ASP A 422 -12.28 16.96 13.70
CA ASP A 422 -13.69 16.60 13.94
C ASP A 422 -13.93 16.03 15.35
N GLY A 423 -12.85 15.83 16.12
CA GLY A 423 -12.90 15.24 17.45
C GLY A 423 -12.96 13.71 17.46
N LEU A 424 -13.00 13.06 16.28
CA LEU A 424 -12.93 11.61 16.14
C LEU A 424 -11.46 11.17 16.21
N GLY A 425 -11.20 9.94 16.66
CA GLY A 425 -9.83 9.54 16.90
C GLY A 425 -9.64 8.12 17.39
N LEU A 426 -8.38 7.81 17.70
CA LEU A 426 -7.96 6.54 18.25
C LEU A 426 -7.51 6.72 19.69
N THR A 427 -7.92 5.81 20.56
CA THR A 427 -7.42 5.68 21.94
C THR A 427 -6.60 4.42 22.08
N LEU A 428 -5.44 4.52 22.75
CA LEU A 428 -4.47 3.44 22.93
C LEU A 428 -4.46 2.97 24.39
N SER A 429 -4.41 1.66 24.60
CA SER A 429 -4.44 1.02 25.92
C SER A 429 -3.13 0.30 26.22
N TYR A 430 -2.65 0.37 27.46
CA TYR A 430 -1.35 -0.17 27.87
C TYR A 430 -1.46 -1.07 29.10
N ASN A 431 -0.56 -2.04 29.24
CA ASN A 431 -0.45 -2.86 30.46
C ASN A 431 0.48 -2.23 31.52
N ASP A 432 0.63 -2.89 32.66
CA ASP A 432 1.48 -2.43 33.78
C ASP A 432 2.99 -2.39 33.45
N LYS A 433 3.41 -3.03 32.35
CA LYS A 433 4.78 -2.97 31.82
C LYS A 433 4.95 -1.86 30.78
N ASP A 434 3.93 -1.02 30.60
CA ASP A 434 3.87 0.04 29.60
C ASP A 434 3.92 -0.47 28.13
N GLU A 435 3.51 -1.72 27.88
CA GLU A 435 3.38 -2.30 26.53
C GLU A 435 1.99 -1.99 25.95
N LEU A 436 1.92 -1.65 24.64
CA LEU A 436 0.67 -1.36 23.95
C LEU A 436 -0.15 -2.65 23.80
N THR A 437 -1.39 -2.64 24.29
CA THR A 437 -2.29 -3.81 24.33
C THR A 437 -3.57 -3.65 23.53
N GLY A 438 -3.90 -2.45 23.08
CA GLY A 438 -5.08 -2.27 22.23
C GLY A 438 -5.22 -0.86 21.68
N ILE A 439 -5.99 -0.76 20.60
CA ILE A 439 -6.37 0.49 19.94
C ILE A 439 -7.85 0.42 19.62
N THR A 440 -8.58 1.50 19.87
CA THR A 440 -10.01 1.60 19.56
C THR A 440 -10.35 2.93 18.91
N ASP A 441 -11.28 2.93 17.96
CA ASP A 441 -11.87 4.14 17.39
C ASP A 441 -13.05 4.68 18.21
N GLY A 442 -13.31 4.10 19.39
CA GLY A 442 -14.45 4.44 20.24
C GLY A 442 -15.80 3.92 19.71
N ALA A 443 -15.80 3.15 18.62
CA ALA A 443 -16.98 2.60 17.98
C ALA A 443 -16.76 1.11 17.63
N GLU A 444 -16.84 0.74 16.34
CA GLU A 444 -16.86 -0.65 15.87
C GLU A 444 -15.47 -1.28 15.76
N ASN A 445 -14.40 -0.47 15.66
CA ASN A 445 -13.06 -1.00 15.52
C ASN A 445 -12.31 -0.99 16.84
N THR A 446 -12.06 -2.18 17.36
CA THR A 446 -11.13 -2.39 18.44
C THR A 446 -10.18 -3.52 18.09
N ILE A 447 -8.89 -3.25 18.20
CA ILE A 447 -7.84 -4.28 18.11
C ILE A 447 -7.25 -4.56 19.49
N ARG A 448 -6.90 -5.82 19.72
CA ARG A 448 -6.11 -6.28 20.84
C ARG A 448 -4.72 -6.68 20.35
N ILE A 449 -3.69 -6.27 21.07
CA ILE A 449 -2.31 -6.55 20.76
C ILE A 449 -1.76 -7.48 21.83
N GLU A 450 -1.28 -8.64 21.40
CA GLU A 450 -0.60 -9.61 22.25
C GLU A 450 0.90 -9.34 22.22
N ASN A 451 1.48 -9.17 23.41
CA ASN A 451 2.92 -9.00 23.58
C ASN A 451 3.53 -10.23 24.26
N VAL A 452 4.65 -10.70 23.72
CA VAL A 452 5.46 -11.79 24.29
C VAL A 452 6.88 -11.28 24.44
N ASN A 453 7.41 -11.29 25.66
CA ASN A 453 8.76 -10.81 25.99
C ASN A 453 9.08 -9.39 25.47
N GLY A 454 8.13 -8.45 25.58
CA GLY A 454 8.34 -7.07 25.11
C GLY A 454 8.22 -6.86 23.60
N ARG A 455 7.81 -7.88 22.84
CA ARG A 455 7.58 -7.79 21.39
C ARG A 455 6.12 -8.09 21.05
N VAL A 456 5.60 -7.45 20.01
CA VAL A 456 4.25 -7.68 19.50
C VAL A 456 4.23 -9.05 18.79
N ALA A 457 3.56 -10.04 19.35
CA ALA A 457 3.49 -11.37 18.76
C ALA A 457 2.33 -11.50 17.76
N ALA A 458 1.18 -10.93 18.10
CA ALA A 458 0.00 -10.98 17.26
C ALA A 458 -0.93 -9.79 17.53
N ILE A 459 -1.69 -9.41 16.51
CA ILE A 459 -2.74 -8.40 16.58
C ILE A 459 -4.05 -9.05 16.18
N TYR A 460 -5.06 -8.83 17.01
CA TYR A 460 -6.38 -9.41 16.87
C TYR A 460 -7.40 -8.31 16.62
N ARG A 461 -8.29 -8.51 15.65
CA ARG A 461 -9.55 -7.76 15.59
C ARG A 461 -10.50 -8.36 16.61
N ILE A 462 -10.97 -7.55 17.56
CA ILE A 462 -11.98 -8.01 18.51
C ILE A 462 -13.32 -8.07 17.77
N GLY A 463 -13.94 -9.24 17.77
CA GLY A 463 -15.23 -9.46 17.11
C GLY A 463 -16.38 -8.72 17.82
N LEU A 464 -17.29 -8.13 17.04
CA LEU A 464 -18.57 -7.64 17.57
C LEU A 464 -19.47 -8.84 17.92
N HIS A 465 -20.22 -8.73 19.02
CA HIS A 465 -21.32 -9.63 19.40
C HIS A 465 -20.99 -11.13 19.44
N GLY A 466 -19.88 -11.53 20.08
CA GLY A 466 -19.58 -12.94 20.32
C GLY A 466 -18.91 -13.68 19.17
N SER A 467 -18.51 -12.96 18.11
CA SER A 467 -17.58 -13.47 17.09
C SER A 467 -16.19 -13.70 17.71
N ARG A 468 -15.48 -14.74 17.28
CA ARG A 468 -14.11 -15.03 17.78
C ARG A 468 -13.14 -13.92 17.37
N ASP A 469 -12.17 -13.64 18.22
CA ASP A 469 -10.99 -12.82 17.89
C ASP A 469 -10.28 -13.43 16.67
N GLU A 470 -10.08 -12.62 15.63
CA GLU A 470 -9.35 -13.01 14.42
C GLU A 470 -7.96 -12.40 14.46
N ALA A 471 -6.92 -13.22 14.34
CA ALA A 471 -5.55 -12.73 14.21
C ALA A 471 -5.38 -12.10 12.82
N ILE A 472 -5.22 -10.78 12.77
CA ILE A 472 -5.10 -10.01 11.53
C ILE A 472 -3.65 -9.72 11.14
N ALA A 473 -2.73 -9.85 12.09
CA ALA A 473 -1.28 -9.85 11.85
C ALA A 473 -0.57 -10.70 12.91
N GLN A 474 0.50 -11.39 12.51
CA GLN A 474 1.36 -12.17 13.41
C GLN A 474 2.84 -11.93 13.07
N TYR A 475 3.69 -11.92 14.09
CA TYR A 475 5.10 -11.57 13.93
C TYR A 475 6.00 -12.59 14.63
N THR A 476 7.09 -12.96 13.96
CA THR A 476 8.13 -13.86 14.50
C THR A 476 9.47 -13.15 14.51
N TYR A 477 10.22 -13.34 15.60
CA TYR A 477 11.50 -12.67 15.83
C TYR A 477 12.65 -13.67 15.97
N SER A 478 13.85 -13.25 15.55
CA SER A 478 15.09 -13.96 15.87
C SER A 478 15.47 -13.77 17.34
N PRO A 479 16.39 -14.58 17.90
CA PRO A 479 16.95 -14.38 19.24
C PRO A 479 17.62 -13.02 19.44
N GLU A 480 18.17 -12.44 18.38
CA GLU A 480 18.78 -11.10 18.37
C GLU A 480 17.73 -9.99 18.36
N GLY A 481 16.45 -10.33 18.16
CA GLY A 481 15.34 -9.38 18.14
C GLY A 481 15.03 -8.79 16.77
N ASP A 482 15.53 -9.40 15.69
CA ASP A 482 15.16 -9.04 14.32
C ASP A 482 13.78 -9.62 13.96
N LEU A 483 12.94 -8.86 13.28
CA LEU A 483 11.66 -9.38 12.77
C LEU A 483 11.92 -10.26 11.54
N ILE A 484 11.83 -11.58 11.67
CA ILE A 484 12.15 -12.51 10.59
C ILE A 484 10.94 -12.95 9.76
N GLU A 485 9.72 -12.79 10.28
CA GLU A 485 8.49 -13.13 9.56
C GLU A 485 7.31 -12.27 10.01
N HIS A 486 6.50 -11.82 9.05
CA HIS A 486 5.16 -11.27 9.27
C HIS A 486 4.14 -12.10 8.50
N ARG A 487 3.02 -12.47 9.16
CA ARG A 487 1.88 -13.14 8.54
C ARG A 487 0.64 -12.26 8.57
N ASP A 488 -0.07 -12.14 7.45
CA ASP A 488 -1.36 -11.46 7.37
C ASP A 488 -2.51 -12.33 7.92
N VAL A 489 -3.73 -11.79 7.86
CA VAL A 489 -4.97 -12.48 8.24
C VAL A 489 -5.22 -13.79 7.45
N LEU A 490 -4.65 -13.91 6.24
CA LEU A 490 -4.72 -15.10 5.40
C LEU A 490 -3.51 -16.03 5.60
N HIS A 491 -2.66 -15.74 6.59
CA HIS A 491 -1.40 -16.42 6.89
C HIS A 491 -0.33 -16.37 5.78
N HIS A 492 -0.49 -15.51 4.78
CA HIS A 492 0.58 -15.23 3.82
C HIS A 492 1.75 -14.59 4.54
N ALA A 493 2.96 -15.01 4.20
CA ALA A 493 4.16 -14.57 4.91
C ALA A 493 5.02 -13.62 4.07
N ARG A 494 5.49 -12.55 4.71
CA ARG A 494 6.71 -11.84 4.32
C ARG A 494 7.84 -12.31 5.21
N THR A 495 9.00 -12.64 4.63
CA THR A 495 10.18 -13.03 5.38
C THR A 495 11.28 -11.98 5.25
N TYR A 496 12.15 -11.92 6.24
CA TYR A 496 13.22 -10.93 6.34
C TYR A 496 14.51 -11.61 6.83
N VAL A 497 15.65 -11.21 6.28
CA VAL A 497 16.97 -11.71 6.64
C VAL A 497 17.87 -10.53 6.95
N TYR A 498 18.63 -10.68 8.03
CA TYR A 498 19.45 -9.61 8.58
C TYR A 498 20.90 -10.03 8.77
N GLN A 499 21.76 -9.02 8.82
CA GLN A 499 23.10 -9.12 9.38
C GLN A 499 23.35 -7.91 10.27
N HIS A 500 23.54 -8.12 11.59
CA HIS A 500 23.67 -7.04 12.57
C HIS A 500 22.56 -5.99 12.48
N HIS A 501 21.30 -6.45 12.44
CA HIS A 501 20.09 -5.63 12.25
C HIS A 501 20.01 -4.87 10.91
N LEU A 502 20.94 -5.08 9.96
CA LEU A 502 20.81 -4.60 8.59
C LEU A 502 20.06 -5.61 7.74
N LEU A 503 18.93 -5.20 7.17
CA LEU A 503 18.18 -6.00 6.22
C LEU A 503 19.03 -6.30 4.99
N THR A 504 19.29 -7.58 4.72
CA THR A 504 20.01 -8.06 3.52
C THR A 504 19.06 -8.67 2.50
N ARG A 505 17.88 -9.11 2.95
CA ARG A 505 16.82 -9.63 2.07
C ARG A 505 15.44 -9.52 2.72
N TYR A 506 14.42 -9.28 1.91
CA TYR A 506 13.02 -9.44 2.31
C TYR A 506 12.14 -9.96 1.16
N THR A 507 10.95 -10.47 1.46
CA THR A 507 9.99 -10.91 0.43
C THR A 507 8.69 -10.10 0.45
N ASP A 508 8.00 -10.08 -0.69
CA ASP A 508 6.56 -9.80 -0.73
C ASP A 508 5.75 -11.04 -0.25
N PHE A 509 4.42 -10.93 -0.20
CA PHE A 509 3.53 -12.05 0.14
C PHE A 509 3.52 -13.18 -0.91
N ASN A 510 4.03 -12.94 -2.12
CA ASN A 510 4.19 -13.95 -3.16
C ASN A 510 5.54 -14.66 -3.08
N GLY A 511 6.38 -14.35 -2.09
CA GLY A 511 7.72 -14.89 -1.93
C GLY A 511 8.74 -14.33 -2.94
N ASN A 512 8.45 -13.21 -3.61
CA ASN A 512 9.42 -12.55 -4.48
C ASN A 512 10.45 -11.80 -3.62
N PRO A 513 11.75 -12.09 -3.75
CA PRO A 513 12.78 -11.50 -2.92
C PRO A 513 13.29 -10.16 -3.46
N ALA A 514 13.51 -9.21 -2.56
CA ALA A 514 14.36 -8.05 -2.75
C ALA A 514 15.62 -8.23 -1.89
N ASN A 515 16.79 -7.97 -2.47
CA ASN A 515 18.08 -8.14 -1.83
C ASN A 515 18.78 -6.79 -1.70
N LEU A 516 19.61 -6.64 -0.67
CA LEU A 516 20.36 -5.44 -0.36
C LEU A 516 21.81 -5.81 -0.02
N GLU A 517 22.73 -4.98 -0.49
CA GLU A 517 24.16 -5.05 -0.18
C GLU A 517 24.61 -3.75 0.50
N TRP A 518 25.56 -3.84 1.43
CA TRP A 518 26.00 -2.74 2.28
C TRP A 518 27.51 -2.49 2.11
N ASP A 519 27.95 -1.23 2.12
CA ASP A 519 29.36 -0.82 1.92
C ASP A 519 30.32 -1.38 2.97
N ALA A 520 29.86 -1.46 4.22
CA ALA A 520 30.58 -2.06 5.33
C ALA A 520 29.58 -2.77 6.23
N LEU A 521 29.76 -4.06 6.43
CA LEU A 521 29.05 -4.80 7.48
C LEU A 521 29.80 -4.52 8.78
N GLY A 522 29.33 -3.52 9.54
CA GLY A 522 29.92 -3.18 10.85
C GLY A 522 30.07 -4.43 11.72
N ARG A 523 31.05 -4.47 12.63
CA ARG A 523 31.29 -5.64 13.50
C ARG A 523 30.21 -5.85 14.58
N SER A 524 29.28 -4.92 14.70
CA SER A 524 28.20 -4.89 15.68
C SER A 524 27.00 -4.10 15.13
N ALA A 525 25.82 -4.27 15.73
CA ALA A 525 24.61 -3.52 15.41
C ALA A 525 24.80 -1.99 15.50
N ALA A 526 25.38 -1.47 16.58
CA ALA A 526 25.58 -0.03 16.74
C ALA A 526 26.48 0.55 15.63
N THR A 527 27.52 -0.19 15.23
CA THR A 527 28.41 0.21 14.13
C THR A 527 27.80 0.02 12.75
N SER A 528 26.82 -0.88 12.61
CA SER A 528 26.15 -1.17 11.34
C SER A 528 25.12 -0.10 10.97
N ALA A 529 24.64 0.69 11.93
CA ALA A 529 23.68 1.77 11.68
C ALA A 529 24.23 2.91 10.81
N GLN A 530 25.55 3.00 10.67
CA GLN A 530 26.22 3.97 9.80
C GLN A 530 26.48 3.44 8.38
N SER A 531 26.22 2.15 8.15
CA SER A 531 26.41 1.50 6.87
C SER A 531 25.42 2.02 5.83
N ARG A 532 25.86 2.05 4.58
CA ARG A 532 25.06 2.53 3.44
C ARG A 532 24.79 1.40 2.47
N CYS A 533 23.57 1.36 1.96
CA CYS A 533 23.19 0.36 0.96
C CYS A 533 23.86 0.71 -0.38
N VAL A 534 24.71 -0.17 -0.89
CA VAL A 534 25.44 0.05 -2.16
C VAL A 534 24.76 -0.61 -3.35
N ARG A 535 23.82 -1.51 -3.12
CA ARG A 535 23.11 -2.21 -4.19
C ARG A 535 21.77 -2.78 -3.72
N THR A 536 20.75 -2.70 -4.57
CA THR A 536 19.47 -3.39 -4.40
C THR A 536 19.09 -4.14 -5.68
N TRP A 537 18.55 -5.36 -5.57
CA TRP A 537 18.10 -6.12 -6.74
C TRP A 537 17.04 -7.18 -6.42
N ILE A 538 16.26 -7.55 -7.43
CA ILE A 538 15.35 -8.70 -7.40
C ILE A 538 16.04 -9.89 -8.06
N ALA A 539 16.35 -10.92 -7.27
CA ALA A 539 16.75 -12.23 -7.78
C ALA A 539 16.41 -13.32 -6.79
N LYS A 540 15.87 -14.43 -7.30
CA LYS A 540 15.85 -15.71 -6.56
C LYS A 540 17.25 -16.31 -6.60
N ASP A 541 17.57 -17.11 -5.57
CA ASP A 541 18.92 -17.63 -5.40
C ASP A 541 19.32 -18.53 -6.56
N THR A 542 18.37 -19.34 -7.07
CA THR A 542 18.51 -20.17 -8.27
C THR A 542 17.14 -20.46 -8.90
N ILE A 543 17.13 -20.83 -10.19
CA ILE A 543 15.98 -21.47 -10.85
C ILE A 543 16.39 -22.81 -11.45
N LEU A 544 15.43 -23.75 -11.50
CA LEU A 544 15.56 -24.99 -12.25
C LEU A 544 15.02 -24.75 -13.68
N ASP A 545 15.81 -25.08 -14.70
CA ASP A 545 15.29 -25.17 -16.06
C ASP A 545 14.40 -26.42 -16.24
N ARG A 546 13.84 -26.61 -17.45
CA ARG A 546 12.99 -27.78 -17.75
C ARG A 546 13.77 -29.10 -17.65
N GLU A 547 15.09 -29.03 -17.72
CA GLU A 547 16.03 -30.13 -17.58
C GLU A 547 16.57 -30.30 -16.13
N MET A 548 16.03 -29.56 -15.16
CA MET A 548 16.46 -29.52 -13.75
C MET A 548 17.90 -29.03 -13.50
N ASN A 549 18.48 -28.25 -14.41
CA ASN A 549 19.75 -27.59 -14.14
C ASN A 549 19.52 -26.30 -13.34
N VAL A 550 20.43 -26.05 -12.42
CA VAL A 550 20.43 -24.87 -11.55
C VAL A 550 21.07 -23.70 -12.29
N HIS A 551 20.29 -22.67 -12.61
CA HIS A 551 20.79 -21.43 -13.22
C HIS A 551 20.61 -20.24 -12.27
N ALA A 552 21.60 -19.35 -12.23
CA ALA A 552 21.46 -18.05 -11.61
C ALA A 552 20.64 -17.14 -12.53
N LEU A 553 19.56 -16.55 -12.01
CA LEU A 553 18.80 -15.55 -12.75
C LEU A 553 19.58 -14.25 -12.84
N ALA A 554 19.57 -13.63 -14.01
CA ALA A 554 19.99 -12.23 -14.13
C ALA A 554 19.14 -11.37 -13.18
N PRO A 555 19.76 -10.49 -12.38
CA PRO A 555 19.04 -9.65 -11.44
C PRO A 555 18.12 -8.70 -12.21
N LYS A 556 16.89 -8.54 -11.71
CA LYS A 556 15.95 -7.51 -12.18
C LYS A 556 15.98 -6.32 -11.24
N GLU A 557 15.69 -5.13 -11.75
CA GLU A 557 15.72 -3.89 -10.96
C GLU A 557 17.03 -3.70 -10.18
N ASP A 558 18.15 -4.13 -10.77
CA ASP A 558 19.49 -3.97 -10.18
C ASP A 558 19.86 -2.49 -10.14
N THR A 559 19.93 -1.92 -8.94
CA THR A 559 20.27 -0.51 -8.71
C THR A 559 21.52 -0.45 -7.86
N ARG A 560 22.51 0.33 -8.28
CA ARG A 560 23.80 0.50 -7.59
C ARG A 560 23.99 1.94 -7.15
N PHE A 561 24.59 2.12 -5.98
CA PHE A 561 24.82 3.43 -5.36
C PHE A 561 26.32 3.66 -5.14
N GLU A 562 26.82 4.77 -5.65
CA GLU A 562 28.18 5.26 -5.43
C GLU A 562 28.11 6.60 -4.66
N TYR A 563 28.51 6.59 -3.40
CA TYR A 563 28.41 7.74 -2.50
C TYR A 563 29.71 8.55 -2.47
N HIS A 564 29.64 9.83 -2.85
CA HIS A 564 30.77 10.76 -2.88
C HIS A 564 30.53 11.93 -1.91
N ARG A 565 30.73 11.68 -0.61
CA ARG A 565 30.42 12.65 0.46
C ARG A 565 31.35 13.87 0.45
N GLU A 566 32.59 13.68 0.04
CA GLU A 566 33.56 14.75 -0.16
C GLU A 566 33.14 15.76 -1.25
N HIS A 567 32.23 15.33 -2.13
CA HIS A 567 31.69 16.13 -3.23
C HIS A 567 30.17 16.33 -3.15
N TRP A 568 29.54 15.91 -2.04
CA TRP A 568 28.11 16.07 -1.75
C TRP A 568 27.18 15.54 -2.84
N TYR A 569 27.51 14.37 -3.41
CA TYR A 569 26.61 13.70 -4.35
C TYR A 569 26.58 12.19 -4.21
N THR A 570 25.57 11.57 -4.81
CA THR A 570 25.46 10.12 -4.99
C THR A 570 25.11 9.82 -6.43
N LYS A 571 25.88 8.92 -7.04
CA LYS A 571 25.61 8.42 -8.38
C LYS A 571 24.83 7.12 -8.26
N VAL A 572 23.70 7.06 -8.95
CA VAL A 572 22.77 5.94 -8.95
C VAL A 572 22.77 5.34 -10.34
N THR A 573 23.09 4.06 -10.46
CA THR A 573 23.10 3.35 -11.75
C THR A 573 22.01 2.29 -11.76
N ASP A 574 21.11 2.37 -12.76
CA ASP A 574 20.01 1.41 -12.93
C ASP A 574 20.47 0.12 -13.66
N SER A 575 19.53 -0.81 -13.87
CA SER A 575 19.81 -2.09 -14.51
C SER A 575 20.20 -2.00 -15.99
N GLU A 576 19.94 -0.86 -16.62
CA GLU A 576 20.29 -0.58 -18.01
C GLU A 576 21.65 0.11 -18.14
N GLY A 577 22.27 0.45 -17.00
CA GLY A 577 23.55 1.15 -16.93
C GLY A 577 23.42 2.67 -17.00
N ASN A 578 22.21 3.21 -16.97
CA ASN A 578 21.99 4.65 -16.97
C ASN A 578 22.35 5.21 -15.58
N ALA A 579 23.14 6.30 -15.56
CA ALA A 579 23.60 6.92 -14.32
C ALA A 579 22.88 8.25 -14.07
N THR A 580 22.28 8.39 -12.89
CA THR A 580 21.69 9.63 -12.38
C THR A 580 22.49 10.14 -11.19
N ILE A 581 22.83 11.43 -11.17
CA ILE A 581 23.61 12.04 -10.09
C ILE A 581 22.68 12.89 -9.21
N HIS A 582 22.58 12.55 -7.94
CA HIS A 582 21.83 13.31 -6.94
C HIS A 582 22.81 14.11 -6.09
N ARG A 583 22.73 15.44 -6.14
CA ARG A 583 23.54 16.35 -5.32
C ARG A 583 22.72 16.89 -4.16
N TYR A 584 23.35 17.03 -3.01
CA TYR A 584 22.70 17.48 -1.79
C TYR A 584 23.47 18.62 -1.12
N ASP A 585 22.79 19.34 -0.22
CA ASP A 585 23.40 20.36 0.62
C ASP A 585 23.82 19.83 2.00
N GLN A 586 24.34 20.72 2.85
CA GLN A 586 24.77 20.40 4.21
C GLN A 586 23.65 19.88 5.12
N HIS A 587 22.38 20.05 4.76
CA HIS A 587 21.24 19.50 5.50
C HIS A 587 20.73 18.19 4.87
N ASN A 588 21.52 17.57 3.98
CA ASN A 588 21.18 16.37 3.22
C ASN A 588 19.94 16.55 2.32
N ARG A 589 19.61 17.78 1.93
CA ARG A 589 18.50 18.08 1.03
C ARG A 589 18.99 18.05 -0.41
N ILE A 590 18.25 17.41 -1.31
CA ILE A 590 18.62 17.38 -2.74
C ILE A 590 18.48 18.78 -3.33
N ILE A 591 19.52 19.24 -4.02
CA ILE A 591 19.58 20.55 -4.69
C ILE A 591 19.69 20.43 -6.21
N LEU A 592 20.18 19.30 -6.72
CA LEU A 592 20.31 19.03 -8.16
C LEU A 592 20.19 17.53 -8.43
N VAL A 593 19.44 17.16 -9.46
CA VAL A 593 19.42 15.82 -10.05
C VAL A 593 19.87 15.93 -11.50
N GLU A 594 20.96 15.25 -11.86
CA GLU A 594 21.50 15.23 -13.23
C GLU A 594 21.15 13.88 -13.86
N HIS A 595 20.44 13.91 -14.98
CA HIS A 595 19.89 12.74 -15.66
C HIS A 595 20.87 12.14 -16.67
N PRO A 596 20.69 10.86 -17.05
CA PRO A 596 21.56 10.19 -18.03
C PRO A 596 21.60 10.86 -19.41
N ASP A 597 20.52 11.56 -19.77
CA ASP A 597 20.40 12.28 -21.04
C ASP A 597 21.08 13.67 -21.02
N GLY A 598 21.71 14.04 -19.89
CA GLY A 598 22.38 15.33 -19.68
C GLY A 598 21.44 16.46 -19.24
N THR A 599 20.14 16.21 -19.08
CA THR A 599 19.21 17.17 -18.50
C THR A 599 19.32 17.20 -16.97
N SER A 600 18.69 18.17 -16.30
CA SER A 600 18.73 18.25 -14.84
C SER A 600 17.51 18.93 -14.22
N ASP A 601 17.18 18.51 -13.01
CA ASP A 601 16.22 19.17 -12.14
C ASP A 601 16.95 19.86 -10.97
N ALA A 602 16.58 21.10 -10.65
CA ALA A 602 17.18 21.87 -9.57
C ALA A 602 16.14 22.27 -8.51
N PHE A 603 16.57 22.31 -7.25
CA PHE A 603 15.73 22.52 -6.08
C PHE A 603 16.35 23.56 -5.15
N ASN A 604 15.58 24.57 -4.79
CA ASN A 604 16.00 25.64 -3.89
C ASN A 604 15.21 25.59 -2.59
N TRP A 605 15.91 25.75 -1.47
CA TRP A 605 15.36 25.64 -0.13
C TRP A 605 15.65 26.92 0.65
N ASN A 606 14.74 27.31 1.56
CA ASN A 606 15.00 28.38 2.50
C ASN A 606 15.66 27.88 3.79
N GLU A 607 15.90 28.81 4.72
CA GLU A 607 16.50 28.55 6.04
C GLU A 607 15.60 27.71 6.95
N ASN A 608 14.28 27.71 6.71
CA ASN A 608 13.28 26.93 7.45
C ASN A 608 13.08 25.51 6.90
N ASN A 609 13.98 25.01 6.04
CA ASN A 609 13.87 23.70 5.38
C ASN A 609 12.66 23.53 4.47
N GLN A 610 12.14 24.62 3.91
CA GLN A 610 11.01 24.58 2.97
C GLN A 610 11.50 24.75 1.54
N LEU A 611 10.94 23.97 0.62
CA LEU A 611 11.23 24.07 -0.81
C LEU A 611 10.59 25.34 -1.37
N VAL A 612 11.40 26.29 -1.83
CA VAL A 612 10.91 27.57 -2.36
C VAL A 612 10.85 27.61 -3.88
N SER A 613 11.60 26.77 -4.57
CA SER A 613 11.53 26.68 -6.03
C SER A 613 12.04 25.36 -6.58
N THR A 614 11.39 24.89 -7.63
CA THR A 614 11.87 23.80 -8.48
C THR A 614 12.10 24.33 -9.89
N LYS A 615 13.11 23.77 -10.56
CA LYS A 615 13.33 23.95 -11.99
C LYS A 615 13.46 22.56 -12.60
N ASN A 616 12.59 22.21 -13.53
CA ASN A 616 12.66 20.89 -14.16
C ASN A 616 13.66 20.83 -15.34
N ALA A 617 13.86 19.63 -15.88
CA ALA A 617 14.68 19.34 -17.06
C ALA A 617 14.33 20.19 -18.31
N LEU A 618 13.08 20.64 -18.46
CA LEU A 618 12.64 21.52 -19.54
C LEU A 618 12.92 23.01 -19.27
N GLY A 619 13.50 23.32 -18.12
CA GLY A 619 13.79 24.68 -17.66
C GLY A 619 12.59 25.41 -17.06
N GLN A 620 11.44 24.74 -16.90
CA GLN A 620 10.24 25.31 -16.30
C GLN A 620 10.44 25.48 -14.80
N VAL A 621 10.02 26.63 -14.26
CA VAL A 621 10.25 27.00 -12.86
C VAL A 621 8.93 27.08 -12.11
N GLN A 622 8.81 26.36 -11.00
CA GLN A 622 7.73 26.53 -10.03
C GLN A 622 8.29 27.21 -8.78
N ARG A 623 7.47 28.03 -8.12
CA ARG A 623 7.83 28.70 -6.86
C ARG A 623 6.75 28.48 -5.81
N PHE A 624 7.18 28.40 -4.56
CA PHE A 624 6.32 28.21 -3.40
C PHE A 624 6.61 29.31 -2.39
N GLU A 625 5.55 29.92 -1.89
CA GLU A 625 5.58 30.85 -0.77
C GLU A 625 4.92 30.18 0.44
N TYR A 626 5.40 30.53 1.62
CA TYR A 626 4.89 29.98 2.87
C TYR A 626 4.46 31.11 3.80
N ASP A 627 3.41 30.86 4.58
CA ASP A 627 3.03 31.75 5.68
C ASP A 627 3.94 31.54 6.91
N GLU A 628 3.72 32.34 7.95
CA GLU A 628 4.48 32.26 9.21
C GLU A 628 4.33 30.91 9.92
N GLN A 629 3.23 30.18 9.67
CA GLN A 629 2.98 28.84 10.21
C GLN A 629 3.60 27.73 9.33
N GLY A 630 4.30 28.11 8.26
CA GLY A 630 4.97 27.21 7.35
C GLY A 630 4.06 26.45 6.39
N ARG A 631 2.81 26.91 6.21
CA ARG A 631 1.87 26.37 5.22
C ARG A 631 2.09 27.06 3.89
N VAL A 632 1.86 26.36 2.78
CA VAL A 632 1.96 26.94 1.44
C VAL A 632 0.90 28.04 1.30
N SER A 633 1.34 29.29 1.17
CA SER A 633 0.48 30.47 1.03
C SER A 633 0.34 30.91 -0.43
N ALA A 634 1.27 30.49 -1.29
CA ALA A 634 1.14 30.65 -2.73
C ALA A 634 1.92 29.60 -3.51
N VAL A 635 1.40 29.21 -4.66
CA VAL A 635 2.11 28.41 -5.67
C VAL A 635 2.11 29.18 -6.97
N THR A 636 3.29 29.49 -7.49
CA THR A 636 3.45 30.10 -8.82
C THR A 636 3.98 29.05 -9.79
N ASP A 637 3.21 28.78 -10.85
CA ASP A 637 3.59 27.81 -11.87
C ASP A 637 4.59 28.37 -12.89
N ALA A 638 5.00 27.53 -13.84
CA ALA A 638 5.94 27.88 -14.89
C ALA A 638 5.41 28.91 -15.90
N LEU A 639 4.10 29.13 -15.96
CA LEU A 639 3.43 30.15 -16.76
C LEU A 639 3.27 31.47 -15.97
N SER A 640 3.88 31.56 -14.78
CA SER A 640 3.76 32.68 -13.85
C SER A 640 2.32 32.92 -13.37
N GLN A 641 1.48 31.89 -13.38
CA GLN A 641 0.16 31.93 -12.74
C GLN A 641 0.31 31.58 -11.27
N THR A 642 -0.25 32.41 -10.39
CA THR A 642 -0.18 32.23 -8.93
C THR A 642 -1.54 31.78 -8.39
N THR A 643 -1.55 30.67 -7.66
CA THR A 643 -2.67 30.23 -6.82
C THR A 643 -2.34 30.56 -5.37
N ARG A 644 -3.29 31.10 -4.61
CA ARG A 644 -3.16 31.46 -3.19
C ARG A 644 -4.29 30.84 -2.38
#